data_AF-A0A2V9WL35-F1
#
_entry.id   AF-A0A2V9WL35-F1
#
_cell.length_a   1.000
_cell.length_b   1.000
_cell.length_c   1.000
_cell.angle_alpha   90.00
_cell.angle_beta   90.00
_cell.angle_gamma   90.00
#
_symmetry.space_group_name_H-M   'P 1'
#
loop_
_entity.id
_entity.type
_entity.pdbx_description
1 polymer ?
#
loop_
_entity_poly.entity_id
_entity_poly.type
_entity_poly.pdbx_seq_one_letter_code
_entity_poly.pdbx_strand_id
1 'polypeptide(L)'
;MKSVRFISSVAVLALTVSAHGQSTDYKFTIARKDFPATKTSSDVPVKVTVSVPLPMLNSISLSAPSVVGGNTVQGRVTMNAPAPFDLEVSLAVDPPSVAKAPASVTVKAGETSTAFTVTTPVSKMVVGGADNLISIYGNYGVTKHADLTILAPVSFDRMVDRVIQREHAFIDNIKRLHPLAETYIQNMQEDKTHNVAPTSDQYFLGRLDLSQTTAEQVFEKDKPGNVHRFLSPFAMLGNAFTRRYVPQGFANMVVMDRDLKKENYYFNFVRQEFLGEIRCIVVDVQPREHAPKGLFTGRMWVEDKDFNVVRFNGTYTNGSNYDSYLHFDSWRANMQPGTWLPSYVYSEESDRKRSRPPFKMSRFKAQTRLWDYDEVHIQHQTELVDVRVENAEDHDEAIRAQAVPVEAERLWERLAEDNATDHLQKIGLLALPGPVDKVLQTVVNNLIITNKLEIAPEVRCRVLLTTPIESFTIGHTIVVSRGLLDVLPDEASLAMILSHELAHIALGHKIDTRLAFTDRFFFPDPDTFQRMSFERSSLDEQAADAKALELLNNSPYKDKLVVAGLFLKQVQERASVLPNLIRPHLGNPLGGKSAVRLAPVAAAAPQLENKVDQVAALSLGARINLDPWSNQIELMSPKHVALLSATEKMPLEVTPFFPHLTRLPSRTLVGHAAQSTVETAEK
;
A
#
# COMPACT_ATOMS: atom_id res chain seq x y z
N MET A 1 31.32 -70.80 -39.23
CA MET A 1 32.38 -69.80 -39.43
C MET A 1 31.82 -68.65 -40.28
N LYS A 2 32.05 -67.41 -39.83
CA LYS A 2 31.82 -66.12 -40.51
C LYS A 2 30.39 -65.58 -40.63
N SER A 3 30.08 -64.75 -39.62
CA SER A 3 29.37 -63.46 -39.78
C SER A 3 29.80 -62.72 -41.04
N VAL A 4 28.80 -62.18 -41.77
CA VAL A 4 28.89 -60.87 -42.44
C VAL A 4 27.53 -60.19 -42.31
N ARG A 5 27.44 -59.18 -41.43
CA ARG A 5 26.52 -58.04 -41.58
C ARG A 5 27.17 -57.05 -42.53
N PHE A 6 26.45 -56.51 -43.51
CA PHE A 6 26.46 -55.08 -43.91
C PHE A 6 25.22 -54.85 -44.81
N ILE A 7 24.17 -54.20 -44.29
CA ILE A 7 23.72 -52.79 -44.43
C ILE A 7 22.97 -52.49 -45.75
N SER A 8 21.94 -51.64 -45.60
CA SER A 8 21.27 -50.78 -46.60
C SER A 8 19.90 -51.32 -47.05
N SER A 9 18.79 -50.58 -47.01
CA SER A 9 18.57 -49.17 -46.74
C SER A 9 17.14 -49.00 -46.21
N VAL A 10 16.95 -48.37 -45.06
CA VAL A 10 15.68 -47.68 -44.79
C VAL A 10 15.76 -46.40 -45.62
N ALA A 11 15.11 -46.38 -46.78
CA ALA A 11 14.89 -45.13 -47.49
C ALA A 11 13.92 -44.29 -46.65
N VAL A 12 14.44 -43.37 -45.85
CA VAL A 12 13.62 -42.32 -45.23
C VAL A 12 13.29 -41.33 -46.32
N LEU A 13 12.10 -41.47 -46.91
CA LEU A 13 11.57 -40.51 -47.86
C LEU A 13 11.02 -39.33 -47.05
N ALA A 14 11.82 -38.26 -46.89
CA ALA A 14 11.33 -37.00 -46.35
C ALA A 14 10.47 -36.31 -47.43
N LEU A 15 9.15 -36.41 -47.29
CA LEU A 15 8.19 -35.73 -48.16
C LEU A 15 7.70 -34.46 -47.47
N THR A 16 8.09 -33.31 -48.02
CA THR A 16 7.50 -32.02 -47.66
C THR A 16 6.29 -31.79 -48.55
N VAL A 17 5.08 -31.97 -48.02
CA VAL A 17 3.83 -31.69 -48.73
C VAL A 17 3.31 -30.33 -48.29
N SER A 18 3.29 -29.35 -49.20
CA SER A 18 2.62 -28.07 -48.98
C SER A 18 1.17 -28.19 -49.44
N ALA A 19 0.28 -28.63 -48.55
CA ALA A 19 -1.14 -28.77 -48.87
C ALA A 19 -1.84 -27.40 -48.83
N HIS A 20 -2.20 -26.88 -50.00
CA HIS A 20 -3.10 -25.73 -50.12
C HIS A 20 -4.56 -26.22 -50.11
N GLY A 21 -5.18 -26.23 -48.94
CA GLY A 21 -6.62 -25.93 -48.77
C GLY A 21 -7.68 -26.99 -49.13
N GLN A 22 -7.40 -28.09 -49.84
CA GLN A 22 -8.39 -29.18 -50.02
C GLN A 22 -7.74 -30.56 -49.98
N SER A 23 -8.50 -31.55 -49.49
CA SER A 23 -8.10 -32.97 -49.49
C SER A 23 -7.72 -33.37 -50.91
N THR A 24 -6.42 -33.46 -51.16
CA THR A 24 -5.87 -33.84 -52.45
C THR A 24 -5.33 -35.25 -52.29
N ASP A 25 -5.91 -36.20 -53.00
CA ASP A 25 -5.35 -37.55 -53.09
C ASP A 25 -4.05 -37.49 -53.90
N TYR A 26 -2.91 -37.59 -53.21
CA TYR A 26 -1.62 -37.69 -53.88
C TYR A 26 -1.38 -39.14 -54.31
N LYS A 27 -1.38 -39.41 -55.62
CA LYS A 27 -0.88 -40.69 -56.16
C LYS A 27 0.64 -40.61 -56.32
N PHE A 28 1.37 -41.30 -55.45
CA PHE A 28 2.81 -41.52 -55.61
C PHE A 28 3.05 -42.81 -56.40
N THR A 29 3.87 -42.74 -57.45
CA THR A 29 4.39 -43.94 -58.12
C THR A 29 5.82 -44.15 -57.65
N ILE A 30 6.06 -45.18 -56.83
CA ILE A 30 7.42 -45.53 -56.41
C ILE A 30 8.06 -46.33 -57.54
N ALA A 31 8.99 -45.74 -58.28
CA ALA A 31 9.73 -46.44 -59.31
C ALA A 31 10.72 -47.43 -58.67
N ARG A 32 10.68 -48.69 -59.13
CA ARG A 32 11.41 -49.87 -58.60
C ARG A 32 12.94 -49.76 -58.51
N LYS A 33 13.56 -48.65 -58.91
CA LYS A 33 15.02 -48.53 -58.98
C LYS A 33 15.74 -48.56 -57.62
N ASP A 34 14.99 -48.49 -56.51
CA ASP A 34 15.54 -48.41 -55.16
C ASP A 34 15.36 -49.70 -54.31
N PHE A 35 14.83 -50.81 -54.88
CA PHE A 35 14.62 -52.06 -54.12
C PHE A 35 15.00 -53.35 -54.90
N PRO A 36 15.75 -54.31 -54.29
CA PRO A 36 16.17 -55.54 -54.95
C PRO A 36 15.01 -56.51 -55.20
N ALA A 37 15.06 -57.16 -56.36
CA ALA A 37 13.95 -57.93 -56.92
C ALA A 37 13.65 -59.25 -56.18
N THR A 38 12.49 -59.32 -55.53
CA THR A 38 11.76 -60.58 -55.33
C THR A 38 10.29 -60.40 -55.71
N LYS A 39 9.74 -61.42 -56.38
CA LYS A 39 8.48 -61.40 -57.13
C LYS A 39 7.27 -61.50 -56.19
N THR A 40 6.63 -60.37 -55.90
CA THR A 40 5.17 -60.15 -55.80
C THR A 40 4.97 -58.66 -55.52
N SER A 41 4.57 -57.86 -56.52
CA SER A 41 4.21 -56.46 -56.33
C SER A 41 2.76 -56.44 -55.81
N SER A 42 2.60 -56.22 -54.52
CA SER A 42 1.31 -55.81 -53.95
C SER A 42 1.31 -54.29 -53.94
N ASP A 43 0.45 -53.67 -54.75
CA ASP A 43 0.10 -52.27 -54.59
C ASP A 43 -0.61 -52.14 -53.24
N VAL A 44 0.14 -51.87 -52.17
CA VAL A 44 -0.44 -51.54 -50.86
C VAL A 44 -0.65 -50.02 -50.86
N PRO A 45 -1.88 -49.52 -51.01
CA PRO A 45 -2.13 -48.10 -50.88
C PRO A 45 -1.86 -47.68 -49.43
N VAL A 46 -0.78 -46.94 -49.19
CA VAL A 46 -0.53 -46.31 -47.89
C VAL A 46 -1.38 -45.04 -47.82
N LYS A 47 -2.47 -45.08 -47.05
CA LYS A 47 -3.34 -43.92 -46.81
C LYS A 47 -2.75 -43.04 -45.70
N VAL A 48 -1.98 -42.01 -46.06
CA VAL A 48 -1.51 -41.00 -45.11
C VAL A 48 -2.64 -39.99 -44.88
N THR A 49 -3.27 -40.04 -43.71
CA THR A 49 -4.31 -39.07 -43.35
C THR A 49 -3.65 -37.94 -42.57
N VAL A 50 -3.47 -36.77 -43.20
CA VAL A 50 -2.99 -35.56 -42.52
C VAL A 50 -4.21 -34.79 -42.01
N SER A 51 -4.48 -34.87 -40.70
CA SER A 51 -5.52 -34.08 -40.06
C SER A 51 -4.97 -32.71 -39.68
N VAL A 52 -5.10 -31.73 -40.57
CA VAL A 52 -4.81 -30.32 -40.22
C VAL A 52 -6.03 -29.78 -39.47
N PRO A 53 -5.89 -29.25 -38.23
CA PRO A 53 -7.01 -28.64 -37.53
C PRO A 53 -7.58 -27.51 -38.38
N LEU A 54 -8.90 -27.51 -38.59
CA LEU A 54 -9.57 -26.44 -39.32
C LEU A 54 -9.30 -25.11 -38.60
N PRO A 55 -8.86 -24.06 -39.33
CA PRO A 55 -8.62 -22.76 -38.73
C PRO A 55 -9.96 -22.23 -38.22
N MET A 56 -9.99 -21.82 -36.96
CA MET A 56 -11.13 -21.20 -36.30
C MET A 56 -10.66 -19.99 -35.52
N LEU A 57 -11.56 -19.03 -35.33
CA LEU A 57 -11.26 -17.84 -34.56
C LEU A 57 -10.96 -18.21 -33.10
N ASN A 58 -9.74 -17.92 -32.64
CA ASN A 58 -9.32 -18.20 -31.28
C ASN A 58 -9.67 -17.02 -30.36
N SER A 59 -9.31 -15.80 -30.76
CA SER A 59 -9.55 -14.60 -29.96
C SER A 59 -9.66 -13.32 -30.80
N ILE A 60 -10.28 -12.33 -30.17
CA ILE A 60 -10.24 -10.91 -30.56
C ILE A 60 -9.70 -10.16 -29.36
N SER A 61 -8.77 -9.24 -29.58
CA SER A 61 -8.17 -8.42 -28.53
C SER A 61 -8.09 -6.97 -28.98
N LEU A 62 -8.17 -6.04 -28.03
CA LEU A 62 -8.02 -4.61 -28.26
C LEU A 62 -6.75 -4.10 -27.58
N SER A 63 -6.16 -3.04 -28.12
CA SER A 63 -4.98 -2.39 -27.55
C SER A 63 -5.28 -1.64 -26.24
N ALA A 64 -6.53 -1.29 -26.00
CA ALA A 64 -7.00 -0.64 -24.78
C ALA A 64 -8.46 -1.02 -24.49
N PRO A 65 -8.85 -1.20 -23.21
CA PRO A 65 -10.22 -1.54 -22.82
C PRO A 65 -11.17 -0.33 -22.79
N SER A 66 -10.67 0.91 -22.96
CA SER A 66 -11.49 2.12 -23.05
C SER A 66 -10.85 3.21 -23.91
N VAL A 67 -11.69 4.08 -24.49
CA VAL A 67 -11.26 5.19 -25.35
C VAL A 67 -12.20 6.40 -25.23
N VAL A 68 -11.67 7.62 -25.29
CA VAL A 68 -12.50 8.84 -25.37
C VAL A 68 -13.10 8.95 -26.76
N GLY A 69 -14.41 9.22 -26.84
CA GLY A 69 -15.12 9.39 -28.11
C GLY A 69 -14.43 10.40 -29.03
N GLY A 70 -14.16 9.99 -30.26
CA GLY A 70 -13.37 10.74 -31.25
C GLY A 70 -11.98 10.15 -31.52
N ASN A 71 -11.48 9.26 -30.67
CA ASN A 71 -10.21 8.56 -30.86
C ASN A 71 -10.40 7.16 -31.47
N THR A 72 -9.28 6.51 -31.81
CA THR A 72 -9.25 5.16 -32.42
C THR A 72 -8.58 4.13 -31.50
N VAL A 73 -8.94 2.86 -31.66
CA VAL A 73 -8.36 1.72 -30.92
C VAL A 73 -7.92 0.66 -31.94
N GLN A 74 -6.76 0.05 -31.71
CA GLN A 74 -6.29 -1.05 -32.55
C GLN A 74 -6.84 -2.38 -32.02
N GLY A 75 -7.45 -3.17 -32.89
CA GLY A 75 -7.91 -4.52 -32.63
C GLY A 75 -7.04 -5.54 -33.36
N ARG A 76 -7.00 -6.76 -32.83
CA ARG A 76 -6.32 -7.90 -33.44
C ARG A 76 -7.20 -9.13 -33.39
N VAL A 77 -7.32 -9.80 -34.55
CA VAL A 77 -7.95 -11.12 -34.70
C VAL A 77 -6.85 -12.17 -34.68
N THR A 78 -7.04 -13.25 -33.93
CA THR A 78 -6.09 -14.38 -33.86
C THR A 78 -6.79 -15.71 -34.11
N MET A 79 -6.21 -16.53 -34.98
CA MET A 79 -6.66 -17.88 -35.34
C MET A 79 -5.97 -18.93 -34.46
N ASN A 80 -6.60 -20.10 -34.31
CA ASN A 80 -6.01 -21.23 -33.58
C ASN A 80 -4.91 -21.98 -34.37
N ALA A 81 -4.79 -21.70 -35.68
CA ALA A 81 -3.81 -22.29 -36.59
C ALA A 81 -3.53 -21.31 -37.75
N PRO A 82 -2.38 -21.44 -38.46
CA PRO A 82 -2.09 -20.65 -39.66
C PRO A 82 -3.17 -20.80 -40.73
N ALA A 83 -3.53 -19.68 -41.37
CA ALA A 83 -4.52 -19.63 -42.44
C ALA A 83 -4.04 -20.43 -43.67
N PRO A 84 -4.80 -21.43 -44.17
CA PRO A 84 -4.38 -22.23 -45.33
C PRO A 84 -4.51 -21.48 -46.67
N PHE A 85 -5.33 -20.43 -46.70
CA PHE A 85 -5.52 -19.46 -47.79
C PHE A 85 -6.00 -18.15 -47.14
N ASP A 86 -6.21 -17.08 -47.91
CA ASP A 86 -6.72 -15.81 -47.37
C ASP A 86 -8.11 -16.03 -46.72
N LEU A 87 -8.19 -15.86 -45.39
CA LEU A 87 -9.42 -16.04 -44.63
C LEU A 87 -10.07 -14.70 -44.34
N GLU A 88 -11.34 -14.55 -44.71
CA GLU A 88 -12.12 -13.35 -44.40
C GLU A 88 -12.87 -13.54 -43.08
N VAL A 89 -12.46 -12.82 -42.04
CA VAL A 89 -13.12 -12.81 -40.73
C VAL A 89 -14.12 -11.66 -40.70
N SER A 90 -15.41 -11.97 -40.57
CA SER A 90 -16.44 -10.95 -40.45
C SER A 90 -16.37 -10.29 -39.08
N LEU A 91 -16.54 -8.97 -39.02
CA LEU A 91 -16.52 -8.18 -37.81
C LEU A 91 -17.84 -7.40 -37.67
N ALA A 92 -18.31 -7.27 -36.43
CA ALA A 92 -19.49 -6.48 -36.10
C ALA A 92 -19.28 -5.73 -34.79
N VAL A 93 -19.98 -4.60 -34.65
CA VAL A 93 -19.94 -3.76 -33.46
C VAL A 93 -21.37 -3.58 -32.95
N ASP A 94 -21.56 -3.74 -31.64
CA ASP A 94 -22.84 -3.53 -30.98
C ASP A 94 -22.69 -2.60 -29.76
N PRO A 95 -23.41 -1.46 -29.70
CA PRO A 95 -24.27 -0.88 -30.74
C PRO A 95 -23.47 -0.19 -31.89
N PRO A 96 -23.88 -0.35 -33.16
CA PRO A 96 -23.16 0.18 -34.33
C PRO A 96 -23.26 1.70 -34.49
N SER A 97 -24.12 2.37 -33.70
CA SER A 97 -24.27 3.82 -33.70
C SER A 97 -23.12 4.54 -32.97
N VAL A 98 -22.36 3.84 -32.12
CA VAL A 98 -21.38 4.44 -31.20
C VAL A 98 -19.93 4.15 -31.59
N ALA A 99 -19.65 3.12 -32.40
CA ALA A 99 -18.35 2.90 -33.00
C ALA A 99 -18.43 2.18 -34.34
N LYS A 100 -17.36 2.28 -35.13
CA LYS A 100 -17.24 1.63 -36.44
C LYS A 100 -15.95 0.82 -36.51
N ALA A 101 -16.06 -0.41 -36.99
CA ALA A 101 -14.96 -1.26 -37.43
C ALA A 101 -15.20 -1.65 -38.91
N PRO A 102 -14.17 -2.12 -39.63
CA PRO A 102 -14.36 -2.77 -40.93
C PRO A 102 -15.38 -3.91 -40.83
N ALA A 103 -16.18 -4.17 -41.86
CA ALA A 103 -17.14 -5.27 -41.87
C ALA A 103 -16.45 -6.66 -41.92
N SER A 104 -15.22 -6.70 -42.43
CA SER A 104 -14.37 -7.88 -42.42
C SER A 104 -12.89 -7.49 -42.40
N VAL A 105 -12.05 -8.44 -42.02
CA VAL A 105 -10.60 -8.33 -42.10
C VAL A 105 -10.01 -9.64 -42.66
N THR A 106 -9.02 -9.53 -43.53
CA THR A 106 -8.37 -10.70 -44.14
C THR A 106 -7.14 -11.13 -43.33
N VAL A 107 -7.10 -12.39 -42.91
CA VAL A 107 -5.88 -13.06 -42.45
C VAL A 107 -5.22 -13.70 -43.67
N LYS A 108 -3.99 -13.30 -44.00
CA LYS A 108 -3.31 -13.82 -45.19
C LYS A 108 -2.89 -15.27 -45.03
N ALA A 109 -2.82 -16.00 -46.14
CA ALA A 109 -2.32 -17.36 -46.13
C ALA A 109 -0.96 -17.47 -45.40
N GLY A 110 -0.84 -18.42 -44.48
CA GLY A 110 0.31 -18.64 -43.61
C GLY A 110 0.33 -17.81 -42.32
N GLU A 111 -0.51 -16.78 -42.19
CA GLU A 111 -0.58 -15.95 -40.98
C GLU A 111 -1.59 -16.51 -39.96
N THR A 112 -1.36 -16.20 -38.70
CA THR A 112 -2.27 -16.56 -37.59
C THR A 112 -3.03 -15.35 -37.05
N SER A 113 -2.67 -14.12 -37.45
CA SER A 113 -3.31 -12.92 -36.92
C SER A 113 -3.26 -11.76 -37.89
N THR A 114 -4.23 -10.86 -37.77
CA THR A 114 -4.31 -9.61 -38.55
C THR A 114 -4.87 -8.50 -37.67
N ALA A 115 -4.54 -7.24 -37.98
CA ALA A 115 -4.97 -6.07 -37.22
C ALA A 115 -6.13 -5.35 -37.91
N PHE A 116 -6.98 -4.70 -37.14
CA PHE A 116 -8.05 -3.83 -37.62
C PHE A 116 -8.16 -2.59 -36.74
N THR A 117 -8.72 -1.51 -37.27
CA THR A 117 -8.90 -0.26 -36.51
C THR A 117 -10.36 -0.05 -36.16
N VAL A 118 -10.64 0.24 -34.89
CA VAL A 118 -11.94 0.69 -34.40
C VAL A 118 -11.91 2.21 -34.31
N THR A 119 -12.91 2.86 -34.88
CA THR A 119 -13.07 4.32 -34.87
C THR A 119 -14.30 4.69 -34.06
N THR A 120 -14.17 5.72 -33.23
CA THR A 120 -15.30 6.26 -32.45
C THR A 120 -15.63 7.67 -32.96
N PRO A 121 -16.90 7.98 -33.29
CA PRO A 121 -17.27 9.30 -33.77
C PRO A 121 -17.20 10.34 -32.65
N VAL A 122 -16.83 11.58 -33.00
CA VAL A 122 -16.93 12.74 -32.09
C VAL A 122 -18.42 13.07 -31.93
N SER A 123 -19.01 12.74 -30.79
CA SER A 123 -20.40 13.10 -30.52
C SER A 123 -20.48 14.62 -30.28
N LYS A 124 -21.04 15.37 -31.24
CA LYS A 124 -21.16 16.84 -31.18
C LYS A 124 -22.25 17.35 -30.22
N MET A 125 -22.91 16.46 -29.46
CA MET A 125 -23.85 16.83 -28.41
C MET A 125 -23.27 16.42 -27.05
N VAL A 126 -22.61 17.37 -26.39
CA VAL A 126 -22.02 17.20 -25.06
C VAL A 126 -22.91 17.89 -24.03
N VAL A 127 -23.72 17.10 -23.32
CA VAL A 127 -24.08 17.34 -21.91
C VAL A 127 -24.36 15.97 -21.26
N GLY A 128 -23.43 15.46 -20.44
CA GLY A 128 -23.70 14.38 -19.48
C GLY A 128 -24.08 13.00 -20.05
N GLY A 129 -23.45 12.54 -21.12
CA GLY A 129 -23.63 11.15 -21.60
C GLY A 129 -22.95 10.14 -20.69
N ALA A 130 -23.63 9.03 -20.38
CA ALA A 130 -23.02 7.87 -19.72
C ALA A 130 -21.97 7.21 -20.64
N ASP A 131 -20.96 6.57 -20.03
CA ASP A 131 -20.02 5.71 -20.74
C ASP A 131 -20.80 4.64 -21.52
N ASN A 132 -20.42 4.40 -22.78
CA ASN A 132 -21.05 3.36 -23.58
C ASN A 132 -20.15 2.12 -23.60
N LEU A 133 -20.61 1.03 -23.00
CA LEU A 133 -20.00 -0.28 -23.19
C LEU A 133 -20.43 -0.82 -24.56
N ILE A 134 -19.48 -1.16 -25.40
CA ILE A 134 -19.72 -1.78 -26.71
C ILE A 134 -19.00 -3.13 -26.78
N SER A 135 -19.53 -4.05 -27.55
CA SER A 135 -18.87 -5.33 -27.85
C SER A 135 -18.50 -5.40 -29.32
N ILE A 136 -17.26 -5.79 -29.60
CA ILE A 136 -16.74 -6.01 -30.95
C ILE A 136 -16.70 -7.51 -31.18
N TYR A 137 -17.56 -7.98 -32.06
CA TYR A 137 -17.67 -9.38 -32.44
C TYR A 137 -16.83 -9.65 -33.68
N GLY A 138 -16.30 -10.85 -33.75
CA GLY A 138 -15.75 -11.41 -34.97
C GLY A 138 -16.17 -12.85 -35.11
N ASN A 139 -16.36 -13.28 -36.35
CA ASN A 139 -16.85 -14.60 -36.68
C ASN A 139 -16.00 -15.23 -37.78
N TYR A 140 -15.44 -16.39 -37.45
CA TYR A 140 -14.91 -17.34 -38.42
C TYR A 140 -14.92 -18.74 -37.80
N GLY A 141 -15.92 -19.55 -38.18
CA GLY A 141 -16.20 -20.87 -37.58
C GLY A 141 -16.81 -20.79 -36.18
N VAL A 142 -16.32 -19.89 -35.33
CA VAL A 142 -16.87 -19.51 -34.02
C VAL A 142 -16.91 -17.99 -33.88
N THR A 143 -17.86 -17.50 -33.07
CA THR A 143 -17.95 -16.08 -32.70
C THR A 143 -17.12 -15.84 -31.43
N LYS A 144 -16.29 -14.80 -31.45
CA LYS A 144 -15.60 -14.24 -30.27
C LYS A 144 -15.91 -12.76 -30.17
N HIS A 145 -15.75 -12.19 -28.97
CA HIS A 145 -15.91 -10.75 -28.77
C HIS A 145 -14.84 -10.18 -27.85
N ALA A 146 -14.70 -8.85 -27.90
CA ALA A 146 -13.96 -8.05 -26.94
C ALA A 146 -14.77 -6.79 -26.63
N ASP A 147 -14.78 -6.37 -25.36
CA ASP A 147 -15.52 -5.19 -24.92
C ASP A 147 -14.65 -3.93 -24.93
N LEU A 148 -15.27 -2.80 -25.24
CA LEU A 148 -14.67 -1.48 -25.25
C LEU A 148 -15.60 -0.46 -24.58
N THR A 149 -15.09 0.32 -23.64
CA THR A 149 -15.84 1.43 -23.04
C THR A 149 -15.52 2.75 -23.76
N ILE A 150 -16.53 3.40 -24.33
CA ILE A 150 -16.40 4.72 -24.96
C ILE A 150 -16.78 5.81 -23.97
N LEU A 151 -15.79 6.60 -23.56
CA LEU A 151 -15.95 7.72 -22.63
C LEU A 151 -16.53 8.93 -23.38
N ALA A 152 -17.57 9.54 -22.82
CA ALA A 152 -18.15 10.75 -23.38
C ALA A 152 -17.13 11.92 -23.36
N PRO A 153 -16.99 12.71 -24.44
CA PRO A 153 -16.11 13.87 -24.43
C PRO A 153 -16.74 14.97 -23.58
N VAL A 154 -16.28 15.17 -22.35
CA VAL A 154 -16.65 16.33 -21.52
C VAL A 154 -15.76 17.51 -21.93
N SER A 155 -16.35 18.69 -22.21
CA SER A 155 -15.52 19.87 -22.48
C SER A 155 -14.69 20.21 -21.24
N PHE A 156 -13.47 20.73 -21.42
CA PHE A 156 -12.59 21.05 -20.30
C PHE A 156 -13.28 21.98 -19.28
N ASP A 157 -14.06 22.95 -19.76
CA ASP A 157 -14.82 23.88 -18.93
C ASP A 157 -15.88 23.18 -18.05
N ARG A 158 -16.59 22.19 -18.61
CA ARG A 158 -17.57 21.36 -17.88
C ARG A 158 -16.90 20.39 -16.91
N MET A 159 -15.73 19.88 -17.26
CA MET A 159 -14.93 19.04 -16.35
C MET A 159 -14.54 19.86 -15.11
N VAL A 160 -14.08 21.10 -15.30
CA VAL A 160 -13.78 22.01 -14.19
C VAL A 160 -15.02 22.27 -13.32
N ASP A 161 -16.20 22.46 -13.92
CA ASP A 161 -17.45 22.59 -13.14
C ASP A 161 -17.71 21.34 -12.27
N ARG A 162 -17.47 20.14 -12.82
CA ARG A 162 -17.62 18.87 -12.08
C ARG A 162 -16.59 18.72 -10.97
N VAL A 163 -15.32 19.07 -11.22
CA VAL A 163 -14.27 19.08 -10.20
C VAL A 163 -14.68 19.96 -9.01
N ILE A 164 -15.16 21.17 -9.27
CA ILE A 164 -15.62 22.09 -8.23
C ILE A 164 -16.80 21.50 -7.45
N GLN A 165 -17.78 20.92 -8.15
CA GLN A 165 -18.90 20.23 -7.52
C GLN A 165 -18.43 19.09 -6.60
N ARG A 166 -17.46 18.28 -7.06
CA ARG A 166 -16.89 17.18 -6.28
C ARG A 166 -16.09 17.67 -5.08
N GLU A 167 -15.29 18.73 -5.22
CA GLU A 167 -14.56 19.31 -4.10
C GLU A 167 -15.50 19.85 -3.02
N HIS A 168 -16.60 20.53 -3.38
CA HIS A 168 -17.59 20.96 -2.39
C HIS A 168 -18.24 19.77 -1.66
N ALA A 169 -18.65 18.74 -2.40
CA ALA A 169 -19.20 17.52 -1.81
C ALA A 169 -18.18 16.81 -0.89
N PHE A 170 -16.90 16.81 -1.28
CA PHE A 170 -15.80 16.30 -0.48
C PHE A 170 -15.65 17.09 0.84
N ILE A 171 -15.63 18.42 0.76
CA ILE A 171 -15.53 19.30 1.95
C ILE A 171 -16.69 19.07 2.90
N ASP A 172 -17.91 18.96 2.40
CA ASP A 172 -19.08 18.68 3.24
C ASP A 172 -19.06 17.28 3.85
N ASN A 173 -18.44 16.31 3.18
CA ASN A 173 -18.26 14.98 3.72
C ASN A 173 -17.19 14.94 4.81
N ILE A 174 -16.00 15.48 4.55
CA ILE A 174 -14.87 15.37 5.47
C ILE A 174 -15.07 16.14 6.78
N LYS A 175 -15.94 17.17 6.80
CA LYS A 175 -16.36 17.84 8.05
C LYS A 175 -17.04 16.91 9.05
N ARG A 176 -17.55 15.75 8.61
CA ARG A 176 -18.22 14.76 9.47
C ARG A 176 -17.30 13.62 9.89
N LEU A 177 -16.06 13.61 9.40
CA LEU A 177 -15.08 12.56 9.65
C LEU A 177 -13.98 13.12 10.54
N HIS A 178 -13.53 12.34 11.53
CA HIS A 178 -12.48 12.76 12.47
C HIS A 178 -11.31 11.78 12.49
N PRO A 179 -10.62 11.60 11.34
CA PRO A 179 -9.52 10.64 11.23
C PRO A 179 -8.38 11.01 12.17
N LEU A 180 -7.62 10.02 12.60
CA LEU A 180 -6.30 10.25 13.18
C LEU A 180 -5.37 10.84 12.12
N ALA A 181 -4.61 11.86 12.51
CA ALA A 181 -3.62 12.52 11.70
C ALA A 181 -2.27 12.52 12.44
N GLU A 182 -1.29 11.81 11.86
CA GLU A 182 0.08 11.78 12.34
C GLU A 182 0.97 12.62 11.44
N THR A 183 1.74 13.54 12.00
CA THR A 183 2.74 14.32 11.26
C THR A 183 4.11 14.12 11.88
N TYR A 184 5.04 13.58 11.09
CA TYR A 184 6.46 13.46 11.46
C TYR A 184 7.31 14.39 10.59
N ILE A 185 8.15 15.21 11.23
CA ILE A 185 8.94 16.26 10.58
C ILE A 185 10.41 16.06 10.90
N GLN A 186 11.27 16.13 9.89
CA GLN A 186 12.73 16.17 10.03
C GLN A 186 13.27 17.51 9.52
N ASN A 187 13.90 18.27 10.40
CA ASN A 187 14.64 19.47 10.02
C ASN A 187 15.98 19.04 9.43
N MET A 188 16.25 19.50 8.21
CA MET A 188 17.41 19.13 7.44
C MET A 188 18.44 20.25 7.42
N GLN A 189 19.71 19.88 7.39
CA GLN A 189 20.80 20.80 7.16
C GLN A 189 21.70 20.27 6.06
N GLU A 190 22.16 21.18 5.20
CA GLU A 190 23.18 20.88 4.20
C GLU A 190 24.54 21.28 4.72
N ASP A 191 25.49 20.35 4.64
CA ASP A 191 26.88 20.58 4.97
C ASP A 191 27.65 21.28 3.83
N LYS A 192 28.95 21.52 4.02
CA LYS A 192 29.80 22.18 3.01
C LYS A 192 30.05 21.33 1.76
N THR A 193 29.77 20.03 1.84
CA THR A 193 29.93 19.05 0.77
C THR A 193 28.61 18.72 0.07
N HIS A 194 27.57 19.52 0.31
CA HIS A 194 26.23 19.35 -0.25
C HIS A 194 25.49 18.08 0.21
N ASN A 195 25.93 17.44 1.31
CA ASN A 195 25.15 16.37 1.92
C ASN A 195 24.05 16.99 2.76
N VAL A 196 22.82 16.51 2.55
CA VAL A 196 21.65 16.92 3.32
C VAL A 196 21.33 15.83 4.33
N ALA A 197 21.32 16.17 5.61
CA ALA A 197 21.06 15.22 6.69
C ALA A 197 20.10 15.83 7.73
N PRO A 198 19.35 15.00 8.47
CA PRO A 198 18.51 15.48 9.55
C PRO A 198 19.35 16.02 10.72
N THR A 199 18.80 17.00 11.43
CA THR A 199 19.43 17.69 12.57
C THR A 199 18.55 17.75 13.81
N SER A 200 17.24 17.71 13.63
CA SER A 200 16.24 17.59 14.68
C SER A 200 14.95 17.05 14.07
N ASP A 201 14.06 16.50 14.88
CA ASP A 201 12.73 16.08 14.45
C ASP A 201 11.62 16.62 15.35
N GLN A 202 10.38 16.49 14.86
CA GLN A 202 9.16 16.78 15.61
C GLN A 202 8.11 15.74 15.24
N TYR A 203 7.23 15.43 16.20
CA TYR A 203 6.17 14.46 16.05
C TYR A 203 4.87 15.02 16.59
N PHE A 204 3.79 14.83 15.84
CA PHE A 204 2.43 15.21 16.21
C PHE A 204 1.48 14.08 15.88
N LEU A 205 0.55 13.81 16.78
CA LEU A 205 -0.59 12.93 16.55
C LEU A 205 -1.84 13.61 17.10
N GLY A 206 -2.95 13.51 16.40
CA GLY A 206 -4.25 13.97 16.89
C GLY A 206 -5.39 13.64 15.95
N ARG A 207 -6.63 13.77 16.41
CA ARG A 207 -7.79 13.67 15.51
C ARG A 207 -7.96 14.98 14.74
N LEU A 208 -8.20 14.85 13.44
CA LEU A 208 -8.44 15.97 12.56
C LEU A 208 -9.91 16.38 12.65
N ASP A 209 -10.18 17.62 13.08
CA ASP A 209 -11.51 18.24 12.97
C ASP A 209 -11.49 19.34 11.90
N LEU A 210 -12.24 19.12 10.81
CA LEU A 210 -12.45 20.11 9.75
C LEU A 210 -13.80 20.84 9.83
N SER A 211 -14.64 20.49 10.81
CA SER A 211 -15.94 21.14 11.05
C SER A 211 -15.76 22.56 11.59
N GLN A 212 -14.77 22.77 12.44
CA GLN A 212 -14.48 24.08 13.02
C GLN A 212 -13.53 24.90 12.10
N THR A 213 -13.84 26.19 11.98
CA THR A 213 -12.93 27.19 11.38
C THR A 213 -11.84 27.64 12.36
N THR A 214 -11.95 27.26 13.63
CA THR A 214 -11.13 27.76 14.73
C THR A 214 -10.41 26.60 15.39
N ALA A 215 -9.10 26.76 15.52
CA ALA A 215 -8.15 25.79 16.01
C ALA A 215 -8.41 25.42 17.46
N GLU A 216 -8.53 24.12 17.76
CA GLU A 216 -8.06 23.52 19.01
C GLU A 216 -8.30 22.00 19.00
N GLN A 217 -7.24 21.22 18.83
CA GLN A 217 -6.75 20.23 19.80
C GLN A 217 -5.67 19.36 19.13
N VAL A 218 -4.42 19.57 19.53
CA VAL A 218 -3.29 18.71 19.17
C VAL A 218 -2.58 18.33 20.46
N PHE A 219 -2.21 17.06 20.56
CA PHE A 219 -1.49 16.52 21.69
C PHE A 219 -0.12 17.20 21.78
N GLU A 220 0.06 18.06 22.77
CA GLU A 220 1.36 18.58 23.14
C GLU A 220 1.93 17.66 24.22
N LYS A 221 3.02 16.94 23.92
CA LYS A 221 3.87 16.35 24.96
C LYS A 221 4.66 17.50 25.59
N ASP A 222 4.46 17.69 26.89
CA ASP A 222 5.17 18.60 27.80
C ASP A 222 4.92 20.12 27.68
N LYS A 223 3.98 20.62 28.49
CA LYS A 223 4.23 21.85 29.26
C LYS A 223 4.93 21.47 30.56
N PRO A 224 6.19 21.87 30.81
CA PRO A 224 6.70 21.83 32.16
C PRO A 224 5.97 22.89 32.99
N GLY A 225 5.31 22.43 34.05
CA GLY A 225 4.55 23.25 34.98
C GLY A 225 5.39 24.36 35.62
N ASN A 226 4.67 25.38 36.07
CA ASN A 226 5.16 26.54 36.82
C ASN A 226 6.10 26.13 37.98
N VAL A 227 7.41 26.23 37.77
CA VAL A 227 8.39 26.35 38.86
C VAL A 227 9.29 27.55 38.56
N HIS A 228 9.32 28.46 39.52
CA HIS A 228 10.01 29.73 39.47
C HIS A 228 11.51 29.63 39.09
N ARG A 229 11.88 30.43 38.08
CA ARG A 229 13.02 31.35 38.05
C ARG A 229 14.41 30.78 38.43
N PHE A 230 15.18 30.34 37.43
CA PHE A 230 16.61 30.69 37.21
C PHE A 230 17.02 30.22 35.79
N LEU A 231 16.59 30.95 34.75
CA LEU A 231 17.09 30.76 33.39
C LEU A 231 18.23 31.75 33.13
N SER A 232 19.36 31.24 32.64
CA SER A 232 20.53 32.03 32.25
C SER A 232 20.21 32.91 31.01
N PRO A 233 20.73 34.14 30.92
CA PRO A 233 20.45 35.07 29.81
C PRO A 233 20.83 34.55 28.40
N PHE A 234 21.62 33.47 28.33
CA PHE A 234 22.17 32.95 27.07
C PHE A 234 21.22 31.99 26.32
N ALA A 235 20.27 31.35 27.02
CA ALA A 235 19.27 30.48 26.38
C ALA A 235 18.14 31.26 25.67
N MET A 236 17.95 32.54 26.03
CA MET A 236 16.93 33.41 25.46
C MET A 236 17.27 33.89 24.04
N LEU A 237 18.56 33.90 23.65
CA LEU A 237 18.99 34.42 22.36
C LEU A 237 18.89 33.40 21.20
N GLY A 238 18.93 32.09 21.50
CA GLY A 238 18.94 31.04 20.49
C GLY A 238 17.56 30.57 20.02
N ASN A 239 16.57 30.58 20.92
CA ASN A 239 15.23 30.00 20.68
C ASN A 239 14.13 31.04 20.34
N ALA A 240 14.44 32.34 20.35
CA ALA A 240 13.45 33.39 20.08
C ALA A 240 13.18 33.64 18.57
N PHE A 241 13.89 32.95 17.67
CA PHE A 241 13.92 33.28 16.23
C PHE A 241 13.60 32.11 15.29
N THR A 242 13.32 30.92 15.80
CA THR A 242 12.86 29.77 15.01
C THR A 242 11.34 29.71 15.01
N ARG A 243 10.72 29.67 13.82
CA ARG A 243 9.27 29.43 13.72
C ARG A 243 8.95 28.04 14.24
N ARG A 244 8.00 27.94 15.18
CA ARG A 244 7.45 26.68 15.65
C ARG A 244 6.46 26.15 14.60
N TYR A 245 6.55 24.87 14.25
CA TYR A 245 5.56 24.24 13.38
C TYR A 245 4.20 24.23 14.08
N VAL A 246 3.16 24.59 13.34
CA VAL A 246 1.78 24.54 13.82
C VAL A 246 1.14 23.30 13.17
N PRO A 247 0.78 22.25 13.93
CA PRO A 247 0.29 21.00 13.35
C PRO A 247 -0.98 21.19 12.53
N GLN A 248 -1.84 22.15 12.92
CA GLN A 248 -3.01 22.55 12.14
C GLN A 248 -2.65 23.00 10.70
N GLY A 249 -1.47 23.60 10.51
CA GLY A 249 -1.00 24.01 9.19
C GLY A 249 -0.77 22.80 8.27
N PHE A 250 -0.25 21.69 8.81
CA PHE A 250 -0.05 20.44 8.08
C PHE A 250 -1.37 19.72 7.83
N ALA A 251 -2.26 19.69 8.83
CA ALA A 251 -3.62 19.19 8.70
C ALA A 251 -4.42 19.90 7.58
N ASN A 252 -4.27 21.22 7.44
CA ASN A 252 -4.96 21.97 6.39
C ASN A 252 -4.50 21.60 4.96
N MET A 253 -3.31 21.00 4.79
CA MET A 253 -2.78 20.59 3.47
C MET A 253 -3.52 19.40 2.85
N VAL A 254 -4.48 18.80 3.57
CA VAL A 254 -5.39 17.78 3.03
C VAL A 254 -6.50 18.37 2.14
N VAL A 255 -6.64 19.70 2.14
CA VAL A 255 -7.63 20.45 1.37
C VAL A 255 -6.95 21.44 0.42
N MET A 256 -7.34 21.43 -0.85
CA MET A 256 -6.87 22.43 -1.82
C MET A 256 -7.46 23.81 -1.53
N ASP A 257 -8.78 23.89 -1.40
CA ASP A 257 -9.50 25.10 -1.03
C ASP A 257 -10.76 24.69 -0.29
N ARG A 258 -11.16 25.44 0.75
CA ARG A 258 -12.40 25.15 1.48
C ARG A 258 -13.64 25.52 0.67
N ASP A 259 -13.50 26.45 -0.29
CA ASP A 259 -14.59 26.96 -1.13
C ASP A 259 -14.03 27.26 -2.53
N LEU A 260 -13.81 26.20 -3.31
CA LEU A 260 -13.17 26.26 -4.62
C LEU A 260 -14.08 26.94 -5.65
N LYS A 261 -13.79 28.20 -6.00
CA LYS A 261 -14.60 29.00 -6.93
C LYS A 261 -13.94 29.19 -8.28
N LYS A 262 -14.66 28.86 -9.36
CA LYS A 262 -14.14 28.93 -10.73
C LYS A 262 -13.61 30.32 -11.10
N GLU A 263 -14.29 31.37 -10.66
CA GLU A 263 -13.94 32.77 -10.89
C GLU A 263 -12.62 33.20 -10.25
N ASN A 264 -12.16 32.51 -9.22
CA ASN A 264 -10.91 32.83 -8.52
C ASN A 264 -9.68 32.24 -9.21
N TYR A 265 -9.84 31.35 -10.19
CA TYR A 265 -8.74 30.58 -10.75
C TYR A 265 -8.67 30.65 -12.29
N TYR A 266 -7.46 30.40 -12.79
CA TYR A 266 -7.19 29.91 -14.13
C TYR A 266 -6.92 28.40 -14.05
N PHE A 267 -7.54 27.65 -14.96
CA PHE A 267 -7.36 26.20 -15.10
C PHE A 267 -6.74 25.92 -16.47
N ASN A 268 -5.56 25.28 -16.49
CA ASN A 268 -4.85 24.98 -17.73
C ASN A 268 -4.60 23.47 -17.82
N PHE A 269 -5.12 22.83 -18.87
CA PHE A 269 -4.81 21.43 -19.15
C PHE A 269 -3.32 21.26 -19.45
N VAL A 270 -2.70 20.26 -18.81
CA VAL A 270 -1.28 19.94 -19.00
C VAL A 270 -1.14 18.66 -19.82
N ARG A 271 -1.70 17.55 -19.33
CA ARG A 271 -1.58 16.21 -19.94
C ARG A 271 -2.56 15.21 -19.31
N GLN A 272 -2.55 13.99 -19.83
CA GLN A 272 -3.10 12.82 -19.14
C GLN A 272 -1.95 11.98 -18.57
N GLU A 273 -2.17 11.37 -17.41
CA GLU A 273 -1.17 10.57 -16.71
C GLU A 273 -1.87 9.47 -15.89
N PHE A 274 -1.22 8.33 -15.67
CA PHE A 274 -1.73 7.30 -14.77
C PHE A 274 -1.11 7.44 -13.38
N LEU A 275 -1.95 7.41 -12.34
CA LEU A 275 -1.54 7.25 -10.95
C LEU A 275 -2.02 5.87 -10.48
N GLY A 276 -1.12 4.89 -10.46
CA GLY A 276 -1.51 3.49 -10.32
C GLY A 276 -2.38 3.02 -11.49
N GLU A 277 -3.59 2.56 -11.20
CA GLU A 277 -4.60 2.16 -12.19
C GLU A 277 -5.51 3.31 -12.62
N ILE A 278 -5.40 4.47 -11.97
CA ILE A 278 -6.28 5.61 -12.19
C ILE A 278 -5.75 6.47 -13.31
N ARG A 279 -6.54 6.61 -14.37
CA ARG A 279 -6.27 7.59 -15.43
C ARG A 279 -6.67 8.97 -14.92
N CYS A 280 -5.74 9.91 -14.97
CA CYS A 280 -5.91 11.26 -14.47
C CYS A 280 -5.74 12.31 -15.59
N ILE A 281 -6.54 13.36 -15.51
CA ILE A 281 -6.36 14.62 -16.23
C ILE A 281 -5.55 15.55 -15.32
N VAL A 282 -4.42 16.03 -15.82
CA VAL A 282 -3.50 16.91 -15.09
C VAL A 282 -3.78 18.36 -15.45
N VAL A 283 -4.03 19.18 -14.44
CA VAL A 283 -4.45 20.58 -14.60
C VAL A 283 -3.60 21.48 -13.71
N ASP A 284 -3.02 22.53 -14.28
CA ASP A 284 -2.42 23.61 -13.51
C ASP A 284 -3.53 24.56 -13.03
N VAL A 285 -3.49 24.89 -11.75
CA VAL A 285 -4.45 25.73 -11.04
C VAL A 285 -3.72 26.95 -10.49
N GLN A 286 -4.10 28.13 -10.94
CA GLN A 286 -3.46 29.38 -10.54
C GLN A 286 -4.50 30.42 -10.14
N PRO A 287 -4.39 31.06 -8.97
CA PRO A 287 -5.28 32.14 -8.59
C PRO A 287 -5.18 33.30 -9.58
N ARG A 288 -6.31 33.94 -9.87
CA ARG A 288 -6.33 35.17 -10.66
C ARG A 288 -5.73 36.31 -9.85
N GLU A 289 -5.25 37.34 -10.55
CA GLU A 289 -4.58 38.49 -9.93
C GLU A 289 -5.42 39.20 -8.85
N HIS A 290 -6.74 39.18 -8.97
CA HIS A 290 -7.68 39.86 -8.07
C HIS A 290 -8.37 38.90 -7.11
N ALA A 291 -7.96 37.63 -7.08
CA ALA A 291 -8.54 36.62 -6.21
C ALA A 291 -8.15 36.88 -4.75
N PRO A 292 -8.94 36.36 -3.78
CA PRO A 292 -8.55 36.33 -2.37
C PRO A 292 -7.15 35.76 -2.15
N LYS A 293 -6.52 36.13 -1.03
CA LYS A 293 -5.22 35.56 -0.64
C LYS A 293 -5.41 34.23 0.08
N GLY A 294 -4.35 33.42 0.16
CA GLY A 294 -4.40 32.10 0.81
C GLY A 294 -4.99 31.00 -0.09
N LEU A 295 -5.25 31.31 -1.36
CA LEU A 295 -5.73 30.36 -2.36
C LEU A 295 -4.60 29.45 -2.84
N PHE A 296 -4.93 28.22 -3.20
CA PHE A 296 -3.98 27.23 -3.69
C PHE A 296 -3.37 27.64 -5.03
N THR A 297 -2.10 27.33 -5.26
CA THR A 297 -1.45 27.47 -6.56
C THR A 297 -0.55 26.27 -6.79
N GLY A 298 -0.71 25.62 -7.94
CA GLY A 298 0.01 24.40 -8.22
C GLY A 298 -0.68 23.56 -9.30
N ARG A 299 -0.64 22.25 -9.11
CA ARG A 299 -1.14 21.26 -10.06
C ARG A 299 -2.06 20.26 -9.37
N MET A 300 -3.14 19.89 -10.04
CA MET A 300 -4.07 18.86 -9.59
C MET A 300 -4.18 17.72 -10.61
N TRP A 301 -4.44 16.52 -10.10
CA TRP A 301 -4.75 15.33 -10.87
C TRP A 301 -6.19 14.94 -10.57
N VAL A 302 -7.00 14.95 -11.63
CA VAL A 302 -8.43 14.69 -11.58
C VAL A 302 -8.69 13.34 -12.22
N GLU A 303 -9.35 12.41 -11.52
CA GLU A 303 -9.65 11.11 -12.09
C GLU A 303 -10.73 11.18 -13.19
N ASP A 304 -10.62 10.31 -14.19
CA ASP A 304 -11.35 10.41 -15.45
C ASP A 304 -12.85 10.03 -15.42
N LYS A 305 -13.36 9.47 -14.32
CA LYS A 305 -14.72 8.92 -14.25
C LYS A 305 -15.69 9.89 -13.57
N ASP A 306 -15.43 10.24 -12.32
CA ASP A 306 -16.31 11.07 -11.50
C ASP A 306 -15.79 12.50 -11.30
N PHE A 307 -14.59 12.79 -11.84
CA PHE A 307 -13.85 14.05 -11.75
C PHE A 307 -13.46 14.46 -10.32
N ASN A 308 -13.17 13.49 -9.46
CA ASN A 308 -12.61 13.76 -8.14
C ASN A 308 -11.13 14.18 -8.24
N VAL A 309 -10.69 15.12 -7.40
CA VAL A 309 -9.26 15.39 -7.24
C VAL A 309 -8.66 14.28 -6.39
N VAL A 310 -7.69 13.54 -6.94
CA VAL A 310 -7.02 12.41 -6.26
C VAL A 310 -5.60 12.76 -5.82
N ARG A 311 -5.00 13.79 -6.39
CA ARG A 311 -3.70 14.34 -5.97
C ARG A 311 -3.64 15.83 -6.28
N PHE A 312 -2.97 16.59 -5.43
CA PHE A 312 -2.60 17.97 -5.74
C PHE A 312 -1.26 18.34 -5.11
N ASN A 313 -0.43 19.04 -5.87
CA ASN A 313 0.92 19.42 -5.52
C ASN A 313 1.10 20.93 -5.72
N GLY A 314 1.54 21.64 -4.70
CA GLY A 314 1.67 23.09 -4.76
C GLY A 314 1.86 23.74 -3.41
N THR A 315 1.38 24.97 -3.29
CA THR A 315 1.41 25.76 -2.07
C THR A 315 0.22 26.73 -2.05
N TYR A 316 0.05 27.52 -1.00
CA TYR A 316 -0.95 28.60 -0.97
C TYR A 316 -0.29 29.95 -1.24
N THR A 317 -1.06 30.85 -1.84
CA THR A 317 -0.64 32.23 -2.13
C THR A 317 -0.50 33.05 -0.84
N ASN A 318 0.63 33.72 -0.67
CA ASN A 318 0.94 34.42 0.57
C ASN A 318 -0.04 35.58 0.86
N GLY A 319 -0.58 35.60 2.08
CA GLY A 319 -1.40 36.68 2.63
C GLY A 319 -0.62 37.97 2.92
N SER A 320 0.62 37.80 3.39
CA SER A 320 1.50 38.85 3.92
C SER A 320 2.98 38.56 3.65
N ASN A 321 3.87 39.53 3.90
CA ASN A 321 5.33 39.34 3.83
C ASN A 321 5.88 38.39 4.92
N TYR A 322 5.03 37.98 5.87
CA TYR A 322 5.39 37.16 7.02
C TYR A 322 4.71 35.79 7.00
N ASP A 323 3.69 35.54 6.18
CA ASP A 323 3.14 34.19 6.03
C ASP A 323 3.82 33.50 4.85
N SER A 324 4.54 32.42 5.15
CA SER A 324 5.11 31.53 4.13
C SER A 324 4.40 30.20 4.26
N TYR A 325 3.57 29.87 3.27
CA TYR A 325 3.00 28.53 3.17
C TYR A 325 4.05 27.53 2.72
N LEU A 326 3.93 26.31 3.21
CA LEU A 326 4.80 25.21 2.85
C LEU A 326 4.42 24.69 1.46
N HIS A 327 5.38 24.13 0.73
CA HIS A 327 5.08 23.27 -0.42
C HIS A 327 4.69 21.89 0.07
N PHE A 328 3.67 21.32 -0.56
CA PHE A 328 3.14 20.02 -0.20
C PHE A 328 2.59 19.26 -1.41
N ASP A 329 2.52 17.94 -1.28
CA ASP A 329 1.93 16.98 -2.20
C ASP A 329 0.92 16.14 -1.43
N SER A 330 -0.35 16.30 -1.76
CA SER A 330 -1.48 15.69 -1.04
C SER A 330 -2.14 14.63 -1.92
N TRP A 331 -2.38 13.46 -1.36
CA TRP A 331 -2.93 12.29 -2.04
C TRP A 331 -4.21 11.81 -1.36
N ARG A 332 -5.20 11.45 -2.18
CA ARG A 332 -6.45 10.83 -1.75
C ARG A 332 -6.55 9.40 -2.27
N ALA A 333 -6.89 8.46 -1.40
CA ALA A 333 -7.16 7.08 -1.75
C ALA A 333 -8.67 6.83 -1.90
N ASN A 334 -9.03 5.86 -2.73
CA ASN A 334 -10.42 5.42 -2.85
C ASN A 334 -10.74 4.42 -1.73
N MET A 335 -11.38 4.91 -0.67
CA MET A 335 -11.63 4.14 0.56
C MET A 335 -12.99 3.43 0.56
N GLN A 336 -13.94 3.96 -0.19
CA GLN A 336 -15.21 3.31 -0.49
C GLN A 336 -15.57 3.57 -1.97
N PRO A 337 -16.49 2.82 -2.57
CA PRO A 337 -16.88 3.06 -3.95
C PRO A 337 -17.34 4.50 -4.19
N GLY A 338 -16.57 5.25 -4.99
CA GLY A 338 -16.83 6.67 -5.28
C GLY A 338 -16.36 7.68 -4.22
N THR A 339 -15.86 7.23 -3.06
CA THR A 339 -15.38 8.08 -1.97
C THR A 339 -13.86 8.17 -1.97
N TRP A 340 -13.34 9.37 -2.26
CA TRP A 340 -11.91 9.68 -2.23
C TRP A 340 -11.58 10.54 -1.02
N LEU A 341 -10.72 10.05 -0.14
CA LEU A 341 -10.37 10.72 1.12
C LEU A 341 -8.85 10.88 1.24
N PRO A 342 -8.36 11.95 1.87
CA PRO A 342 -6.93 12.16 2.14
C PRO A 342 -6.32 10.97 2.87
N SER A 343 -5.08 10.64 2.53
CA SER A 343 -4.36 9.53 3.18
C SER A 343 -2.91 9.91 3.47
N TYR A 344 -2.30 10.65 2.54
CA TYR A 344 -0.89 11.02 2.60
C TYR A 344 -0.71 12.47 2.21
N VAL A 345 0.08 13.19 3.00
CA VAL A 345 0.66 14.48 2.60
C VAL A 345 2.16 14.41 2.79
N TYR A 346 2.91 14.79 1.76
CA TYR A 346 4.34 15.03 1.86
C TYR A 346 4.59 16.53 1.77
N SER A 347 5.44 17.08 2.65
CA SER A 347 5.80 18.50 2.62
C SER A 347 7.31 18.66 2.70
N GLU A 348 7.86 19.58 1.92
CA GLU A 348 9.30 19.82 1.87
C GLU A 348 9.60 21.29 1.57
N GLU A 349 10.60 21.83 2.27
CA GLU A 349 11.18 23.14 1.95
C GLU A 349 12.70 23.02 1.82
N SER A 350 13.23 23.50 0.70
CA SER A 350 14.66 23.41 0.37
C SER A 350 15.35 24.79 0.24
N ASP A 351 14.60 25.89 0.11
CA ASP A 351 15.18 27.19 -0.22
C ASP A 351 15.44 28.11 0.99
N ARG A 352 16.69 28.59 1.10
CA ARG A 352 17.13 29.61 2.06
C ARG A 352 16.62 31.02 1.72
N LYS A 353 16.20 31.29 0.48
CA LYS A 353 15.90 32.65 -0.02
C LYS A 353 14.66 33.30 0.62
N ARG A 354 13.70 32.52 1.14
CA ARG A 354 12.48 33.05 1.79
C ARG A 354 12.70 33.48 3.25
N SER A 355 13.87 33.25 3.82
CA SER A 355 14.18 33.62 5.20
C SER A 355 14.66 35.07 5.31
N ARG A 356 13.74 36.03 5.49
CA ARG A 356 14.11 37.40 5.86
C ARG A 356 14.38 37.47 7.37
N PRO A 357 15.48 38.10 7.81
CA PRO A 357 15.75 38.30 9.24
C PRO A 357 14.56 38.98 9.94
N PRO A 358 14.19 38.56 11.16
CA PRO A 358 14.94 37.66 12.04
C PRO A 358 14.51 36.18 11.96
N PHE A 359 13.53 35.80 11.13
CA PHE A 359 12.97 34.44 11.08
C PHE A 359 13.55 33.62 9.93
N LYS A 360 14.24 32.52 10.24
CA LYS A 360 14.74 31.56 9.25
C LYS A 360 13.83 30.34 9.20
N MET A 361 13.22 30.04 8.06
CA MET A 361 12.67 28.71 7.80
C MET A 361 13.85 27.80 7.46
N SER A 362 14.07 26.82 8.34
CA SER A 362 15.06 25.77 8.11
C SER A 362 14.51 24.79 7.07
N ARG A 363 15.40 24.15 6.32
CA ARG A 363 14.98 23.08 5.42
C ARG A 363 14.32 21.98 6.24
N PHE A 364 13.29 21.35 5.70
CA PHE A 364 12.67 20.22 6.36
C PHE A 364 12.01 19.30 5.34
N LYS A 365 11.79 18.06 5.78
CA LYS A 365 10.89 17.11 5.13
C LYS A 365 9.85 16.66 6.14
N ALA A 366 8.63 16.43 5.71
CA ALA A 366 7.55 15.98 6.58
C ALA A 366 6.62 14.99 5.88
N GLN A 367 6.08 14.06 6.65
CA GLN A 367 4.99 13.17 6.24
C GLN A 367 3.81 13.38 7.18
N THR A 368 2.64 13.63 6.62
CA THR A 368 1.36 13.51 7.33
C THR A 368 0.60 12.30 6.80
N ARG A 369 0.15 11.43 7.70
CA ARG A 369 -0.70 10.26 7.39
C ARG A 369 -2.04 10.43 8.07
N LEU A 370 -3.10 10.05 7.38
CA LEU A 370 -4.46 10.04 7.90
C LEU A 370 -5.03 8.64 7.85
N TRP A 371 -5.70 8.20 8.92
CA TRP A 371 -6.38 6.91 9.02
C TRP A 371 -7.50 6.96 10.07
N ASP A 372 -8.15 5.83 10.32
CA ASP A 372 -9.28 5.72 11.25
C ASP A 372 -10.50 6.53 10.77
N TYR A 373 -10.78 6.50 9.46
CA TYR A 373 -11.94 7.20 8.90
C TYR A 373 -13.29 6.57 9.26
N ASP A 374 -13.29 5.27 9.59
CA ASP A 374 -14.50 4.55 9.97
C ASP A 374 -14.55 4.35 11.49
N GLU A 375 -14.88 5.44 12.18
CA GLU A 375 -15.17 5.43 13.62
C GLU A 375 -16.36 4.49 13.96
N VAL A 376 -17.18 4.08 12.98
CA VAL A 376 -18.43 3.33 13.21
C VAL A 376 -18.17 1.84 13.48
N HIS A 377 -17.03 1.28 13.07
CA HIS A 377 -16.64 -0.09 13.46
C HIS A 377 -16.50 -0.26 15.00
N ILE A 378 -16.17 0.81 15.71
CA ILE A 378 -16.05 0.85 17.18
C ILE A 378 -17.44 0.72 17.84
N GLN A 379 -18.48 1.27 17.21
CA GLN A 379 -19.84 1.22 17.71
C GLN A 379 -20.47 -0.16 17.47
N HIS A 380 -20.29 -0.76 16.29
CA HIS A 380 -20.93 -2.04 15.96
C HIS A 380 -20.37 -3.29 16.66
N GLN A 381 -19.13 -3.28 17.18
CA GLN A 381 -18.69 -4.34 18.10
C GLN A 381 -19.32 -4.21 19.50
N THR A 382 -19.72 -3.00 19.89
CA THR A 382 -20.31 -2.72 21.21
C THR A 382 -21.84 -2.78 21.20
N GLU A 383 -22.47 -2.44 20.07
CA GLU A 383 -23.91 -2.53 19.87
C GLU A 383 -24.30 -3.95 19.45
N LEU A 384 -24.54 -4.79 20.46
CA LEU A 384 -25.34 -6.01 20.37
C LEU A 384 -25.02 -6.88 19.15
N VAL A 385 -24.00 -7.73 19.28
CA VAL A 385 -24.11 -9.05 18.67
C VAL A 385 -25.22 -9.78 19.44
N ASP A 386 -26.49 -9.45 19.14
CA ASP A 386 -27.65 -10.28 19.47
C ASP A 386 -27.56 -11.49 18.52
N VAL A 387 -26.58 -12.36 18.78
CA VAL A 387 -26.66 -13.72 18.29
C VAL A 387 -27.80 -14.36 19.10
N ARG A 388 -29.03 -14.22 18.61
CA ARG A 388 -30.07 -15.18 18.96
C ARG A 388 -29.65 -16.51 18.37
N VAL A 389 -28.82 -17.25 19.11
CA VAL A 389 -28.62 -18.67 18.83
C VAL A 389 -29.86 -19.37 19.37
N GLU A 390 -30.87 -19.53 18.51
CA GLU A 390 -31.88 -20.54 18.76
C GLU A 390 -31.17 -21.90 18.67
N ASN A 391 -30.84 -22.45 19.85
CA ASN A 391 -30.12 -23.71 20.12
C ASN A 391 -28.58 -23.64 20.23
N ALA A 392 -28.01 -22.66 20.95
CA ALA A 392 -26.75 -22.91 21.64
C ALA A 392 -27.09 -23.42 23.04
N GLU A 393 -26.79 -24.69 23.32
CA GLU A 393 -26.57 -25.10 24.71
C GLU A 393 -25.30 -24.40 25.18
N ASP A 394 -25.46 -23.45 26.09
CA ASP A 394 -24.37 -22.79 26.78
C ASP A 394 -23.67 -23.81 27.68
N HIS A 395 -22.57 -24.38 27.19
CA HIS A 395 -21.70 -25.25 27.96
C HIS A 395 -20.64 -24.47 28.76
N ASP A 396 -20.62 -23.13 28.71
CA ASP A 396 -19.61 -22.32 29.43
C ASP A 396 -20.03 -22.00 30.87
N GLU A 397 -21.32 -22.03 31.20
CA GLU A 397 -21.79 -21.97 32.60
C GLU A 397 -21.75 -23.32 33.33
N ALA A 398 -21.58 -24.44 32.63
CA ALA A 398 -21.77 -25.76 33.24
C ALA A 398 -20.63 -26.20 34.17
N ILE A 399 -19.39 -25.68 34.03
CA ILE A 399 -18.31 -25.90 35.01
C ILE A 399 -17.27 -24.76 34.96
N ARG A 400 -17.60 -23.53 35.42
CA ARG A 400 -16.53 -22.71 36.03
C ARG A 400 -16.23 -23.32 37.39
N ALA A 401 -15.41 -24.36 37.43
CA ALA A 401 -14.75 -24.77 38.66
C ALA A 401 -14.16 -23.50 39.26
N GLN A 402 -14.45 -23.25 40.54
CA GLN A 402 -13.99 -22.05 41.25
C GLN A 402 -12.48 -21.91 41.00
N ALA A 403 -12.09 -20.96 40.14
CA ALA A 403 -10.71 -20.86 39.67
C ALA A 403 -9.81 -20.79 40.91
N VAL A 404 -8.87 -21.73 41.01
CA VAL A 404 -7.93 -21.73 42.13
C VAL A 404 -7.15 -20.42 42.10
N PRO A 405 -6.66 -19.88 43.24
CA PRO A 405 -6.11 -18.52 43.30
C PRO A 405 -5.08 -18.18 42.21
N VAL A 406 -4.23 -19.15 41.84
CA VAL A 406 -3.21 -18.99 40.78
C VAL A 406 -3.84 -18.90 39.38
N GLU A 407 -4.88 -19.68 39.11
CA GLU A 407 -5.61 -19.62 37.84
C GLU A 407 -6.39 -18.32 37.72
N ALA A 408 -6.99 -17.86 38.81
CA ALA A 408 -7.67 -16.56 38.87
C ALA A 408 -6.71 -15.40 38.59
N GLU A 409 -5.48 -15.43 39.13
CA GLU A 409 -4.45 -14.43 38.85
C GLU A 409 -4.04 -14.40 37.38
N ARG A 410 -3.88 -15.57 36.74
CA ARG A 410 -3.57 -15.66 35.29
C ARG A 410 -4.69 -15.11 34.42
N LEU A 411 -5.95 -15.45 34.75
CA LEU A 411 -7.11 -14.91 34.05
C LEU A 411 -7.19 -13.38 34.23
N TRP A 412 -6.82 -12.87 35.39
CA TRP A 412 -6.81 -11.43 35.67
C TRP A 412 -5.73 -10.68 34.87
N GLU A 413 -4.54 -11.25 34.74
CA GLU A 413 -3.49 -10.71 33.86
C GLU A 413 -3.91 -10.73 32.39
N ARG A 414 -4.59 -11.80 31.95
CA ARG A 414 -5.08 -11.89 30.58
C ARG A 414 -6.18 -10.86 30.29
N LEU A 415 -7.07 -10.62 31.25
CA LEU A 415 -8.07 -9.56 31.15
C LEU A 415 -7.43 -8.17 31.05
N ALA A 416 -6.38 -7.91 31.84
CA ALA A 416 -5.62 -6.66 31.74
C ALA A 416 -4.99 -6.46 30.36
N GLU A 417 -4.46 -7.54 29.79
CA GLU A 417 -3.90 -7.56 28.45
C GLU A 417 -4.97 -7.27 27.39
N ASP A 418 -6.09 -8.00 27.42
CA ASP A 418 -7.17 -7.85 26.45
C ASP A 418 -7.78 -6.45 26.50
N ASN A 419 -8.09 -5.91 27.69
CA ASN A 419 -8.61 -4.56 27.85
C ASN A 419 -7.67 -3.49 27.26
N ALA A 420 -6.36 -3.63 27.50
CA ALA A 420 -5.37 -2.69 26.99
C ALA A 420 -5.27 -2.75 25.46
N THR A 421 -5.26 -3.95 24.88
CA THR A 421 -5.24 -4.12 23.42
C THR A 421 -6.53 -3.64 22.77
N ASP A 422 -7.67 -3.91 23.39
CA ASP A 422 -8.99 -3.50 22.89
C ASP A 422 -9.13 -1.98 22.93
N HIS A 423 -8.66 -1.33 23.99
CA HIS A 423 -8.65 0.13 24.06
C HIS A 423 -7.78 0.73 22.95
N LEU A 424 -6.53 0.27 22.78
CA LEU A 424 -5.63 0.79 21.74
C LEU A 424 -6.15 0.55 20.32
N GLN A 425 -6.80 -0.60 20.08
CA GLN A 425 -7.47 -0.88 18.81
C GLN A 425 -8.68 0.03 18.60
N LYS A 426 -9.50 0.19 19.64
CA LYS A 426 -10.71 1.03 19.63
C LYS A 426 -10.40 2.47 19.29
N ILE A 427 -9.31 3.04 19.78
CA ILE A 427 -8.97 4.44 19.49
C ILE A 427 -8.13 4.59 18.20
N GLY A 428 -7.99 3.52 17.40
CA GLY A 428 -7.28 3.55 16.12
C GLY A 428 -5.74 3.59 16.22
N LEU A 429 -5.15 3.28 17.39
CA LEU A 429 -3.70 3.21 17.54
C LEU A 429 -3.12 1.82 17.22
N LEU A 430 -3.89 0.76 17.40
CA LEU A 430 -3.48 -0.62 17.10
C LEU A 430 -4.19 -1.11 15.83
N ALA A 431 -3.42 -1.68 14.89
CA ALA A 431 -3.95 -2.22 13.64
C ALA A 431 -4.88 -3.40 13.90
N LEU A 432 -5.92 -3.60 13.09
CA LEU A 432 -6.74 -4.81 13.16
C LEU A 432 -5.91 -6.08 12.85
N PRO A 433 -6.27 -7.24 13.42
CA PRO A 433 -5.59 -8.50 13.13
C PRO A 433 -5.48 -8.76 11.63
N GLY A 434 -4.26 -8.96 11.14
CA GLY A 434 -4.00 -8.96 9.69
C GLY A 434 -2.83 -9.83 9.23
N PRO A 435 -2.47 -9.77 7.93
CA PRO A 435 -1.37 -10.52 7.36
C PRO A 435 -0.01 -10.21 8.00
N VAL A 436 0.23 -8.96 8.38
CA VAL A 436 1.49 -8.53 9.03
C VAL A 436 1.67 -9.23 10.37
N ASP A 437 0.62 -9.33 11.19
CA ASP A 437 0.65 -10.03 12.47
C ASP A 437 1.05 -11.50 12.31
N LYS A 438 0.60 -12.16 11.23
CA LYS A 438 0.99 -13.55 10.92
C LYS A 438 2.47 -13.68 10.59
N VAL A 439 3.07 -12.69 9.93
CA VAL A 439 4.51 -12.65 9.66
C VAL A 439 5.29 -12.50 10.97
N LEU A 440 4.88 -11.57 11.84
CA LEU A 440 5.47 -11.40 13.16
C LEU A 440 5.36 -12.69 13.98
N GLN A 441 4.16 -13.29 14.00
CA GLN A 441 3.88 -14.53 14.70
C GLN A 441 4.74 -15.69 14.19
N THR A 442 5.02 -15.75 12.89
CA THR A 442 5.89 -16.78 12.30
C THR A 442 7.31 -16.67 12.85
N VAL A 443 7.86 -15.46 12.94
CA VAL A 443 9.20 -15.23 13.50
C VAL A 443 9.24 -15.56 15.00
N VAL A 444 8.22 -15.14 15.76
CA VAL A 444 8.10 -15.46 17.19
C VAL A 444 7.98 -16.97 17.42
N ASN A 445 7.15 -17.66 16.64
CA ASN A 445 6.98 -19.11 16.75
C ASN A 445 8.29 -19.85 16.44
N ASN A 446 9.05 -19.40 15.43
CA ASN A 446 10.37 -19.98 15.15
C ASN A 446 11.30 -19.85 16.36
N LEU A 447 11.34 -18.68 17.01
CA LEU A 447 12.14 -18.45 18.22
C LEU A 447 11.69 -19.34 19.39
N ILE A 448 10.38 -19.46 19.62
CA ILE A 448 9.79 -20.32 20.67
C ILE A 448 10.19 -21.78 20.46
N ILE A 449 10.00 -22.29 19.24
CA ILE A 449 10.26 -23.69 18.89
C ILE A 449 11.75 -24.01 19.01
N THR A 450 12.63 -23.17 18.45
CA THR A 450 14.07 -23.45 18.47
C THR A 450 14.65 -23.39 19.89
N ASN A 451 14.05 -22.59 20.77
CA ASN A 451 14.44 -22.47 22.17
C ASN A 451 13.68 -23.38 23.12
N LYS A 452 12.72 -24.18 22.63
CA LYS A 452 11.90 -25.08 23.44
C LYS A 452 11.21 -24.36 24.61
N LEU A 453 10.69 -23.16 24.36
CA LEU A 453 9.99 -22.38 25.38
C LEU A 453 8.57 -22.93 25.59
N GLU A 454 8.21 -23.18 26.84
CA GLU A 454 6.86 -23.56 27.26
C GLU A 454 6.15 -22.33 27.83
N ILE A 455 5.46 -21.57 26.98
CA ILE A 455 4.77 -20.33 27.37
C ILE A 455 3.26 -20.56 27.30
N ALA A 456 2.56 -20.21 28.38
CA ALA A 456 1.10 -20.26 28.46
C ALA A 456 0.56 -19.04 29.26
N PRO A 457 -0.49 -18.34 28.77
CA PRO A 457 -1.17 -18.49 27.47
C PRO A 457 -0.27 -18.13 26.27
N GLU A 458 -0.74 -18.39 25.06
CA GLU A 458 0.03 -18.16 23.83
C GLU A 458 0.47 -16.71 23.64
N VAL A 459 1.62 -16.54 22.97
CA VAL A 459 2.15 -15.23 22.60
C VAL A 459 1.43 -14.72 21.35
N ARG A 460 0.92 -13.49 21.42
CA ARG A 460 0.28 -12.79 20.29
C ARG A 460 1.21 -11.69 19.76
N CYS A 461 1.07 -11.35 18.48
CA CYS A 461 1.76 -10.22 17.88
C CYS A 461 0.74 -9.21 17.36
N ARG A 462 0.97 -7.92 17.60
CA ARG A 462 0.15 -6.81 17.09
C ARG A 462 1.02 -5.64 16.64
N VAL A 463 0.45 -4.77 15.80
CA VAL A 463 1.17 -3.62 15.26
C VAL A 463 0.56 -2.30 15.72
N LEU A 464 1.38 -1.45 16.32
CA LEU A 464 1.04 -0.06 16.62
C LEU A 464 1.19 0.77 15.34
N LEU A 465 0.20 1.60 14.99
CA LEU A 465 0.13 2.28 13.70
C LEU A 465 1.03 3.52 13.58
N THR A 466 1.70 3.91 14.66
CA THR A 466 2.51 5.12 14.74
C THR A 466 3.90 4.98 14.12
N THR A 467 4.51 6.12 13.80
CA THR A 467 5.85 6.25 13.18
C THR A 467 7.03 6.08 14.15
N PRO A 468 6.98 6.47 15.44
CA PRO A 468 8.12 6.28 16.33
C PRO A 468 8.52 4.81 16.46
N ILE A 469 9.81 4.53 16.47
CA ILE A 469 10.35 3.17 16.45
C ILE A 469 10.31 2.58 17.85
N GLU A 470 9.33 1.73 18.11
CA GLU A 470 9.14 1.14 19.43
C GLU A 470 8.62 -0.29 19.37
N SER A 471 8.98 -1.05 20.41
CA SER A 471 8.50 -2.38 20.69
C SER A 471 8.31 -2.54 22.20
N PHE A 472 7.28 -3.27 22.59
CA PHE A 472 6.97 -3.55 23.99
C PHE A 472 6.04 -4.76 24.12
N THR A 473 5.84 -5.22 25.35
CA THR A 473 4.88 -6.28 25.69
C THR A 473 3.69 -5.73 26.45
N ILE A 474 2.49 -6.13 26.07
CA ILE A 474 1.28 -6.04 26.89
C ILE A 474 0.94 -7.47 27.31
N GLY A 475 1.28 -7.88 28.54
CA GLY A 475 1.11 -9.28 28.95
C GLY A 475 1.88 -10.22 28.02
N HIS A 476 1.19 -11.15 27.35
CA HIS A 476 1.75 -12.03 26.33
C HIS A 476 1.58 -11.52 24.88
N THR A 477 1.15 -10.28 24.68
CA THR A 477 1.10 -9.64 23.37
C THR A 477 2.35 -8.80 23.13
N ILE A 478 3.14 -9.17 22.12
CA ILE A 478 4.23 -8.35 21.59
C ILE A 478 3.65 -7.31 20.64
N VAL A 479 3.94 -6.04 20.90
CA VAL A 479 3.53 -4.91 20.06
C VAL A 479 4.76 -4.30 19.40
N VAL A 480 4.70 -4.12 18.08
CA VAL A 480 5.77 -3.48 17.28
C VAL A 480 5.18 -2.32 16.50
N SER A 481 5.84 -1.16 16.47
CA SER A 481 5.33 -0.02 15.70
C SER A 481 5.54 -0.17 14.19
N ARG A 482 4.62 0.41 13.41
CA ARG A 482 4.69 0.50 11.96
C ARG A 482 6.01 1.13 11.52
N GLY A 483 6.41 2.20 12.19
CA GLY A 483 7.68 2.87 11.88
C GLY A 483 8.90 1.98 12.10
N LEU A 484 8.91 1.14 13.15
CA LEU A 484 9.99 0.17 13.35
C LEU A 484 10.01 -0.87 12.22
N LEU A 485 8.84 -1.40 11.83
CA LEU A 485 8.73 -2.34 10.70
C LEU A 485 9.17 -1.73 9.37
N ASP A 486 8.93 -0.43 9.15
CA ASP A 486 9.35 0.30 7.95
C ASP A 486 10.87 0.36 7.81
N VAL A 487 11.60 0.54 8.93
CA VAL A 487 13.04 0.82 8.91
C VAL A 487 13.94 -0.42 9.04
N LEU A 488 13.38 -1.56 9.46
CA LEU A 488 14.15 -2.78 9.64
C LEU A 488 14.64 -3.32 8.28
N PRO A 489 15.94 -3.58 8.11
CA PRO A 489 16.51 -3.96 6.82
C PRO A 489 16.19 -5.41 6.42
N ASP A 490 16.06 -6.33 7.36
CA ASP A 490 15.85 -7.76 7.08
C ASP A 490 15.11 -8.50 8.22
N GLU A 491 14.81 -9.77 7.97
CA GLU A 491 14.13 -10.64 8.93
C GLU A 491 14.97 -10.93 10.18
N ALA A 492 16.30 -10.99 10.06
CA ALA A 492 17.18 -11.21 11.22
C ALA A 492 17.15 -10.02 12.19
N SER A 493 17.07 -8.79 11.66
CA SER A 493 16.87 -7.57 12.45
C SER A 493 15.49 -7.56 13.11
N LEU A 494 14.44 -8.04 12.43
CA LEU A 494 13.11 -8.23 13.03
C LEU A 494 13.14 -9.27 14.15
N ALA A 495 13.78 -10.41 13.94
CA ALA A 495 13.93 -11.46 14.94
C ALA A 495 14.69 -10.97 16.17
N MET A 496 15.70 -10.11 16.00
CA MET A 496 16.41 -9.46 17.11
C MET A 496 15.44 -8.64 17.97
N ILE A 497 14.62 -7.76 17.39
CA ILE A 497 13.63 -6.98 18.14
C ILE A 497 12.62 -7.90 18.84
N LEU A 498 12.04 -8.86 18.11
CA LEU A 498 11.04 -9.77 18.66
C LEU A 498 11.60 -10.68 19.76
N SER A 499 12.89 -11.04 19.69
CA SER A 499 13.55 -11.84 20.72
C SER A 499 13.67 -11.11 22.06
N HIS A 500 13.86 -9.78 22.03
CA HIS A 500 13.88 -8.93 23.23
C HIS A 500 12.53 -8.93 23.92
N GLU A 501 11.46 -8.70 23.16
CA GLU A 501 10.10 -8.68 23.70
C GLU A 501 9.66 -10.09 24.15
N LEU A 502 10.01 -11.13 23.40
CA LEU A 502 9.76 -12.52 23.80
C LEU A 502 10.53 -12.90 25.08
N ALA A 503 11.72 -12.33 25.30
CA ALA A 503 12.48 -12.56 26.52
C ALA A 503 11.77 -12.01 27.76
N HIS A 504 11.11 -10.84 27.67
CA HIS A 504 10.26 -10.33 28.76
C HIS A 504 9.15 -11.31 29.12
N ILE A 505 8.50 -11.91 28.12
CA ILE A 505 7.44 -12.91 28.32
C ILE A 505 8.02 -14.18 28.95
N ALA A 506 9.13 -14.70 28.41
CA ALA A 506 9.77 -15.91 28.90
C ALA A 506 10.31 -15.78 30.34
N LEU A 507 10.72 -14.58 30.75
CA LEU A 507 11.14 -14.28 32.13
C LEU A 507 9.95 -14.01 33.06
N GLY A 508 8.72 -13.96 32.56
CA GLY A 508 7.51 -13.73 33.34
C GLY A 508 7.38 -12.30 33.85
N HIS A 509 7.90 -11.30 33.14
CA HIS A 509 7.77 -9.89 33.54
C HIS A 509 6.31 -9.44 33.43
N LYS A 510 5.69 -9.23 34.59
CA LYS A 510 4.23 -9.06 34.72
C LYS A 510 3.69 -7.75 34.15
N ILE A 511 2.48 -7.78 33.61
CA ILE A 511 1.72 -6.58 33.25
C ILE A 511 1.18 -5.89 34.51
N ASP A 512 0.95 -4.58 34.43
CA ASP A 512 0.19 -3.86 35.46
C ASP A 512 -1.28 -4.31 35.47
N THR A 513 -1.64 -5.10 36.49
CA THR A 513 -2.99 -5.66 36.65
C THR A 513 -4.06 -4.60 36.89
N ARG A 514 -3.71 -3.33 37.13
CA ARG A 514 -4.67 -2.22 37.14
C ARG A 514 -5.40 -2.08 35.81
N LEU A 515 -4.79 -2.49 34.71
CA LEU A 515 -5.41 -2.49 33.38
C LEU A 515 -6.54 -3.53 33.24
N ALA A 516 -6.72 -4.44 34.20
CA ALA A 516 -7.90 -5.33 34.23
C ALA A 516 -9.20 -4.58 34.57
N PHE A 517 -9.10 -3.39 35.16
CA PHE A 517 -10.26 -2.60 35.52
C PHE A 517 -10.63 -1.63 34.38
N THR A 518 -11.85 -1.76 33.86
CA THR A 518 -12.31 -1.00 32.68
C THR A 518 -12.41 0.51 32.92
N ASP A 519 -12.61 0.95 34.18
CA ASP A 519 -12.64 2.37 34.55
C ASP A 519 -11.32 3.08 34.27
N ARG A 520 -10.21 2.33 34.21
CA ARG A 520 -8.89 2.88 33.89
C ARG A 520 -8.78 3.38 32.46
N PHE A 521 -9.71 3.01 31.58
CA PHE A 521 -9.77 3.46 30.19
C PHE A 521 -10.81 4.56 29.96
N PHE A 522 -11.43 5.09 31.03
CA PHE A 522 -12.39 6.20 30.95
C PHE A 522 -11.66 7.54 30.98
N PHE A 523 -10.94 7.83 29.90
CA PHE A 523 -10.31 9.11 29.66
C PHE A 523 -10.46 9.47 28.17
N PRO A 524 -10.38 10.76 27.80
CA PRO A 524 -10.41 11.16 26.40
C PRO A 524 -9.27 10.50 25.62
N ASP A 525 -9.51 9.99 24.40
CA ASP A 525 -8.48 9.39 23.54
C ASP A 525 -7.15 10.18 23.54
N PRO A 526 -7.18 11.54 23.64
CA PRO A 526 -5.96 12.30 23.74
C PRO A 526 -4.99 12.05 24.89
N ASP A 527 -5.46 11.45 25.96
CA ASP A 527 -4.64 11.21 27.14
C ASP A 527 -3.95 9.84 27.10
N THR A 528 -4.18 9.01 26.07
CA THR A 528 -3.70 7.61 26.02
C THR A 528 -2.22 7.46 26.30
N PHE A 529 -1.34 8.19 25.58
CA PHE A 529 0.11 8.10 25.77
C PHE A 529 0.61 8.69 27.10
N GLN A 530 -0.24 9.39 27.85
CA GLN A 530 0.08 9.90 29.18
C GLN A 530 -0.44 8.96 30.29
N ARG A 531 -1.50 8.21 29.99
CA ARG A 531 -2.20 7.35 30.94
C ARG A 531 -1.76 5.89 30.87
N MET A 532 -1.29 5.44 29.71
CA MET A 532 -0.79 4.09 29.49
C MET A 532 0.73 4.13 29.30
N SER A 533 1.42 3.25 30.02
CA SER A 533 2.85 3.03 29.89
C SER A 533 3.14 1.55 30.13
N PHE A 534 3.99 0.99 29.30
CA PHE A 534 4.48 -0.39 29.38
C PHE A 534 6.00 -0.39 29.57
N GLU A 535 6.55 0.71 30.09
CA GLU A 535 7.96 0.82 30.43
C GLU A 535 8.33 -0.20 31.53
N ARG A 536 9.48 -0.84 31.33
CA ARG A 536 10.10 -1.79 32.25
C ARG A 536 11.23 -1.15 33.04
N SER A 537 11.56 -1.76 34.18
CA SER A 537 12.71 -1.31 34.96
C SER A 537 14.02 -1.59 34.22
N SER A 538 15.09 -0.88 34.59
CA SER A 538 16.41 -1.12 33.99
C SER A 538 16.96 -2.53 34.25
N LEU A 539 16.55 -3.17 35.35
CA LEU A 539 16.92 -4.55 35.68
C LEU A 539 16.20 -5.53 34.76
N ASP A 540 14.91 -5.30 34.51
CA ASP A 540 14.11 -6.11 33.58
C ASP A 540 14.65 -6.03 32.16
N GLU A 541 15.02 -4.82 31.70
CA GLU A 541 15.63 -4.64 30.36
C GLU A 541 16.96 -5.39 30.24
N GLN A 542 17.81 -5.36 31.28
CA GLN A 542 19.09 -6.09 31.27
C GLN A 542 18.89 -7.61 31.28
N ALA A 543 17.93 -8.10 32.07
CA ALA A 543 17.59 -9.52 32.09
C ALA A 543 17.03 -9.98 30.74
N ALA A 544 16.17 -9.16 30.12
CA ALA A 544 15.62 -9.43 28.80
C ALA A 544 16.68 -9.41 27.70
N ASP A 545 17.61 -8.44 27.72
CA ASP A 545 18.75 -8.41 26.78
C ASP A 545 19.55 -9.72 26.88
N ALA A 546 19.90 -10.14 28.09
CA ALA A 546 20.68 -11.36 28.32
C ALA A 546 19.94 -12.61 27.81
N LYS A 547 18.64 -12.71 28.11
CA LYS A 547 17.82 -13.83 27.67
C LYS A 547 17.59 -13.80 26.15
N ALA A 548 17.38 -12.64 25.55
CA ALA A 548 17.21 -12.48 24.11
C ALA A 548 18.45 -12.90 23.32
N LEU A 549 19.65 -12.59 23.83
CA LEU A 549 20.91 -13.11 23.28
C LEU A 549 20.97 -14.65 23.31
N GLU A 550 20.54 -15.28 24.40
CA GLU A 550 20.40 -16.74 24.47
C GLU A 550 19.41 -17.25 23.41
N LEU A 551 18.24 -16.61 23.30
CA LEU A 551 17.20 -16.97 22.33
C LEU A 551 17.72 -16.90 20.89
N LEU A 552 18.45 -15.84 20.54
CA LEU A 552 19.02 -15.63 19.22
C LEU A 552 20.12 -16.64 18.90
N ASN A 553 21.01 -16.95 19.85
CA ASN A 553 22.10 -17.89 19.66
C ASN A 553 21.61 -19.33 19.37
N ASN A 554 20.45 -19.68 19.88
CA ASN A 554 19.79 -20.96 19.65
C ASN A 554 18.82 -20.94 18.46
N SER A 555 18.80 -19.86 17.68
CA SER A 555 17.87 -19.68 16.55
C SER A 555 18.57 -19.80 15.18
N PRO A 556 17.81 -19.90 14.08
CA PRO A 556 18.33 -19.82 12.71
C PRO A 556 18.99 -18.47 12.37
N TYR A 557 18.84 -17.45 13.22
CA TYR A 557 19.32 -16.09 12.99
C TYR A 557 20.73 -15.84 13.55
N LYS A 558 21.29 -16.74 14.36
CA LYS A 558 22.57 -16.54 15.08
C LYS A 558 23.73 -16.03 14.20
N ASP A 559 23.83 -16.54 12.96
CA ASP A 559 24.90 -16.20 12.02
C ASP A 559 24.54 -15.03 11.08
N LYS A 560 23.38 -14.40 11.28
CA LYS A 560 22.81 -13.34 10.42
C LYS A 560 22.63 -12.00 11.16
N LEU A 561 23.18 -11.87 12.36
CA LEU A 561 22.97 -10.68 13.22
C LEU A 561 23.82 -9.46 12.86
N VAL A 562 24.71 -9.57 11.86
CA VAL A 562 25.59 -8.47 11.46
C VAL A 562 24.79 -7.22 11.06
N VAL A 563 23.74 -7.38 10.26
CA VAL A 563 22.88 -6.28 9.82
C VAL A 563 22.05 -5.73 10.99
N ALA A 564 21.57 -6.61 11.88
CA ALA A 564 20.84 -6.22 13.08
C ALA A 564 21.70 -5.36 14.02
N GLY A 565 22.98 -5.70 14.19
CA GLY A 565 23.92 -4.87 14.95
C GLY A 565 24.25 -3.55 14.27
N LEU A 566 24.31 -3.50 12.92
CA LEU A 566 24.43 -2.23 12.18
C LEU A 566 23.19 -1.34 12.37
N PHE A 567 21.99 -1.93 12.38
CA PHE A 567 20.75 -1.21 12.68
C PHE A 567 20.80 -0.56 14.07
N LEU A 568 21.20 -1.30 15.11
CA LEU A 568 21.36 -0.76 16.46
C LEU A 568 22.37 0.39 16.52
N LYS A 569 23.51 0.28 15.83
CA LYS A 569 24.47 1.40 15.71
C LYS A 569 23.86 2.61 15.01
N GLN A 570 23.07 2.39 13.96
CA GLN A 570 22.43 3.49 13.24
C GLN A 570 21.40 4.22 14.11
N VAL A 571 20.60 3.48 14.90
CA VAL A 571 19.68 4.05 15.88
C VAL A 571 20.45 4.83 16.94
N GLN A 572 21.55 4.29 17.47
CA GLN A 572 22.38 4.97 18.45
C GLN A 572 22.97 6.29 17.92
N GLU A 573 23.52 6.29 16.70
CA GLU A 573 24.07 7.47 16.04
C GLU A 573 23.01 8.57 15.88
N ARG A 574 21.77 8.19 15.54
CA ARG A 574 20.67 9.13 15.30
C ARG A 574 19.88 9.50 16.56
N ALA A 575 20.05 8.81 17.69
CA ALA A 575 19.25 9.01 18.92
C ALA A 575 19.27 10.46 19.46
N SER A 576 20.39 11.17 19.27
CA SER A 576 20.50 12.58 19.69
C SER A 576 19.90 13.58 18.72
N VAL A 577 19.73 13.17 17.45
CA VAL A 577 19.28 13.98 16.33
C VAL A 577 17.79 13.76 16.06
N LEU A 578 17.30 12.54 16.25
CA LEU A 578 15.92 12.12 15.99
C LEU A 578 15.23 11.65 17.28
N PRO A 579 15.18 12.47 18.33
CA PRO A 579 14.62 12.04 19.62
C PRO A 579 13.14 11.68 19.53
N ASN A 580 12.34 12.28 18.64
CA ASN A 580 10.90 11.96 18.55
C ASN A 580 10.61 10.69 17.75
N LEU A 581 11.50 10.29 16.85
CA LEU A 581 11.41 8.98 16.20
C LEU A 581 11.89 7.86 17.12
N ILE A 582 12.97 8.08 17.86
CA ILE A 582 13.66 7.02 18.61
C ILE A 582 13.15 6.89 20.05
N ARG A 583 12.62 7.97 20.63
CA ARG A 583 11.98 7.89 21.94
C ARG A 583 10.57 7.31 21.78
N PRO A 584 10.27 6.19 22.45
CA PRO A 584 8.96 5.54 22.35
C PRO A 584 7.86 6.36 23.02
N HIS A 585 6.61 6.03 22.69
CA HIS A 585 5.44 6.52 23.40
C HIS A 585 5.07 5.66 24.60
N LEU A 586 5.12 4.33 24.43
CA LEU A 586 4.53 3.37 25.35
C LEU A 586 5.58 2.44 25.98
N GLY A 587 6.62 2.05 25.24
CA GLY A 587 7.68 1.14 25.68
C GLY A 587 8.97 1.81 26.18
N ASN A 588 10.04 1.03 26.33
CA ASN A 588 11.40 1.55 26.60
C ASN A 588 12.17 1.82 25.29
N PRO A 589 13.14 2.76 25.30
CA PRO A 589 13.88 3.12 24.10
C PRO A 589 14.79 1.99 23.60
N LEU A 590 14.81 1.78 22.28
CA LEU A 590 15.73 0.85 21.61
C LEU A 590 17.20 1.26 21.74
N GLY A 591 17.45 2.57 21.80
CA GLY A 591 18.78 3.12 21.96
C GLY A 591 18.75 4.60 22.37
N GLY A 592 19.81 5.02 23.06
CA GLY A 592 20.00 6.37 23.54
C GLY A 592 21.48 6.75 23.55
N LYS A 593 21.79 7.96 24.04
CA LYS A 593 23.17 8.47 24.08
C LYS A 593 24.13 7.57 24.87
N SER A 594 23.65 6.88 25.90
CA SER A 594 24.49 6.13 26.85
C SER A 594 24.24 4.63 26.87
N ALA A 595 23.19 4.14 26.22
CA ALA A 595 22.79 2.74 26.26
C ALA A 595 22.08 2.34 24.98
N VAL A 596 22.27 1.10 24.54
CA VAL A 596 21.62 0.49 23.38
C VAL A 596 21.16 -0.89 23.83
N ARG A 597 19.90 -1.24 23.55
CA ARG A 597 19.39 -2.60 23.77
C ARG A 597 20.26 -3.60 23.01
N LEU A 598 20.47 -4.79 23.56
CA LEU A 598 21.29 -5.84 22.95
C LEU A 598 22.69 -5.35 22.56
N ALA A 599 23.35 -4.58 23.43
CA ALA A 599 24.69 -4.02 23.19
C ALA A 599 25.73 -5.03 22.66
N PRO A 600 25.76 -6.31 23.06
CA PRO A 600 26.66 -7.31 22.46
C PRO A 600 26.44 -7.54 20.96
N VAL A 601 25.19 -7.48 20.48
CA VAL A 601 24.86 -7.61 19.04
C VAL A 601 25.40 -6.40 18.27
N ALA A 602 25.19 -5.19 18.80
CA ALA A 602 25.76 -3.97 18.23
C ALA A 602 27.31 -4.01 18.24
N ALA A 603 27.93 -4.47 19.33
CA ALA A 603 29.39 -4.55 19.45
C ALA A 603 30.02 -5.54 18.46
N ALA A 604 29.33 -6.65 18.14
CA ALA A 604 29.81 -7.64 17.18
C ALA A 604 29.74 -7.18 15.72
N ALA A 605 28.90 -6.18 15.41
CA ALA A 605 28.77 -5.64 14.06
C ALA A 605 29.97 -4.75 13.65
N PRO A 606 30.28 -4.63 12.35
CA PRO A 606 31.30 -3.71 11.85
C PRO A 606 30.90 -2.25 12.10
N GLN A 607 31.84 -1.32 11.92
CA GLN A 607 31.53 0.11 12.04
C GLN A 607 30.62 0.58 10.90
N LEU A 608 29.87 1.65 11.16
CA LEU A 608 29.08 2.32 10.13
C LEU A 608 30.03 3.00 9.15
N GLU A 609 29.85 2.68 7.87
CA GLU A 609 30.67 3.17 6.77
C GLU A 609 29.77 3.78 5.69
N ASN A 610 30.29 4.78 5.00
CA ASN A 610 29.60 5.42 3.88
C ASN A 610 29.74 4.60 2.58
N LYS A 611 29.36 3.31 2.63
CA LYS A 611 29.36 2.41 1.47
C LYS A 611 27.94 2.11 1.00
N VAL A 612 27.79 1.86 -0.30
CA VAL A 612 26.50 1.60 -0.96
C VAL A 612 25.89 0.27 -0.52
N ASP A 613 26.73 -0.75 -0.33
CA ASP A 613 26.37 -2.12 0.03
C ASP A 613 26.07 -2.30 1.54
N GLN A 614 26.44 -1.33 2.38
CA GLN A 614 26.15 -1.36 3.81
C GLN A 614 24.86 -0.60 4.14
N VAL A 615 23.72 -1.30 4.06
CA VAL A 615 22.39 -0.78 4.42
C VAL A 615 22.07 -1.15 5.87
N ALA A 616 22.26 -0.19 6.79
CA ALA A 616 22.03 -0.41 8.22
C ALA A 616 20.55 -0.24 8.63
N ALA A 617 19.84 0.69 7.99
CA ALA A 617 18.42 0.94 8.19
C ALA A 617 17.82 1.46 6.89
N LEU A 618 16.50 1.29 6.73
CA LEU A 618 15.74 1.81 5.60
C LEU A 618 15.15 3.19 5.90
N SER A 619 14.63 3.85 4.87
CA SER A 619 13.85 5.08 4.99
C SER A 619 12.43 4.80 5.52
N LEU A 620 11.79 5.84 6.07
CA LEU A 620 10.44 5.73 6.62
C LEU A 620 9.38 5.56 5.53
N GLY A 621 8.39 4.69 5.76
CA GLY A 621 7.29 4.42 4.83
C GLY A 621 7.61 3.46 3.70
N ALA A 622 8.66 2.63 3.84
CA ALA A 622 9.14 1.74 2.80
C ALA A 622 8.42 0.38 2.73
N ARG A 623 7.73 -0.08 3.79
CA ARG A 623 7.30 -1.48 3.90
C ARG A 623 5.86 -1.70 4.26
N ILE A 624 5.23 -0.81 5.01
CA ILE A 624 3.85 -1.03 5.49
C ILE A 624 2.87 -0.13 4.72
N ASN A 625 1.90 -0.77 4.06
CA ASN A 625 0.71 -0.11 3.56
C ASN A 625 -0.37 -0.15 4.65
N LEU A 626 -0.96 1.01 4.94
CA LEU A 626 -2.06 1.16 5.89
C LEU A 626 -3.32 1.48 5.10
N ASP A 627 -4.37 0.67 5.26
CA ASP A 627 -5.71 1.02 4.83
C ASP A 627 -6.26 2.11 5.77
N PRO A 628 -6.44 3.36 5.30
CA PRO A 628 -6.90 4.45 6.14
C PRO A 628 -8.35 4.31 6.61
N TRP A 629 -9.16 3.46 5.95
CA TRP A 629 -10.55 3.23 6.31
C TRP A 629 -10.67 2.24 7.48
N SER A 630 -10.06 1.06 7.31
CA SER A 630 -10.25 -0.08 8.21
C SER A 630 -9.17 -0.25 9.26
N ASN A 631 -8.07 0.52 9.21
CA ASN A 631 -6.88 0.35 10.04
C ASN A 631 -6.17 -1.00 9.86
N GLN A 632 -6.45 -1.72 8.76
CA GLN A 632 -5.70 -2.91 8.39
C GLN A 632 -4.36 -2.53 7.76
N ILE A 633 -3.37 -3.40 7.95
CA ILE A 633 -2.03 -3.21 7.40
C ILE A 633 -1.60 -4.41 6.56
N GLU A 634 -0.81 -4.12 5.54
CA GLU A 634 -0.22 -5.11 4.65
C GLU A 634 1.25 -4.79 4.37
N LEU A 635 2.04 -5.84 4.11
CA LEU A 635 3.41 -5.67 3.63
C LEU A 635 3.40 -5.27 2.16
N MET A 636 4.07 -4.17 1.85
CA MET A 636 4.35 -3.76 0.49
C MET A 636 5.33 -4.74 -0.15
N SER A 637 5.14 -5.03 -1.43
CA SER A 637 6.10 -5.75 -2.26
C SER A 637 6.77 -4.78 -3.24
N PRO A 638 7.63 -3.84 -2.77
CA PRO A 638 8.26 -2.88 -3.65
C PRO A 638 9.22 -3.59 -4.61
N LYS A 639 9.26 -3.11 -5.86
CA LYS A 639 10.29 -3.53 -6.82
C LYS A 639 11.65 -3.12 -6.29
N HIS A 640 12.59 -4.07 -6.18
CA HIS A 640 13.95 -3.77 -5.74
C HIS A 640 14.61 -2.75 -6.69
N VAL A 641 15.07 -1.63 -6.13
CA VAL A 641 15.83 -0.59 -6.83
C VAL A 641 17.28 -0.66 -6.33
N ALA A 642 18.23 -0.83 -7.24
CA ALA A 642 19.64 -0.83 -6.89
C ALA A 642 20.09 0.59 -6.52
N LEU A 643 20.72 0.74 -5.36
CA LEU A 643 21.29 2.01 -4.91
C LEU A 643 22.51 2.35 -5.78
N LEU A 644 22.57 3.58 -6.29
CA LEU A 644 23.69 4.06 -7.11
C LEU A 644 24.75 4.78 -6.28
N SER A 645 24.37 5.23 -5.08
CA SER A 645 25.24 5.98 -4.17
C SER A 645 24.85 5.74 -2.71
N ALA A 646 25.78 6.01 -1.78
CA ALA A 646 25.56 5.76 -0.37
C ALA A 646 24.54 6.74 0.27
N THR A 647 24.34 7.91 -0.35
CA THR A 647 23.35 8.90 0.09
C THR A 647 21.90 8.47 -0.19
N GLU A 648 21.68 7.58 -1.16
CA GLU A 648 20.35 7.03 -1.47
C GLU A 648 19.82 6.07 -0.38
N LYS A 649 20.68 5.64 0.57
CA LYS A 649 20.27 4.79 1.69
C LYS A 649 19.23 5.45 2.60
N MET A 650 19.35 6.77 2.80
CA MET A 650 18.42 7.60 3.58
C MET A 650 17.95 6.94 4.90
N PRO A 651 18.88 6.43 5.75
CA PRO A 651 18.51 5.62 6.89
C PRO A 651 17.73 6.43 7.92
N LEU A 652 16.53 5.95 8.28
CA LEU A 652 15.61 6.63 9.20
C LEU A 652 15.12 7.99 8.69
N GLU A 653 15.26 8.28 7.40
CA GLU A 653 14.83 9.57 6.83
C GLU A 653 13.44 9.49 6.20
N VAL A 654 12.76 10.63 6.21
CA VAL A 654 11.50 10.86 5.51
C VAL A 654 11.72 10.92 4.00
N THR A 655 10.87 10.21 3.24
CA THR A 655 10.84 10.23 1.78
C THR A 655 9.46 10.62 1.23
N PRO A 656 9.34 11.09 -0.02
CA PRO A 656 8.05 11.33 -0.65
C PRO A 656 7.20 10.05 -0.81
N PHE A 657 5.88 10.22 -0.88
CA PHE A 657 4.93 9.14 -1.16
C PHE A 657 4.52 9.10 -2.63
N PHE A 658 4.40 7.88 -3.17
CA PHE A 658 3.80 7.63 -4.48
C PHE A 658 2.90 6.39 -4.40
N PRO A 659 1.75 6.48 -3.71
CA PRO A 659 0.86 5.34 -3.53
C PRO A 659 0.31 4.87 -4.88
N HIS A 660 0.19 3.54 -5.02
CA HIS A 660 -0.45 2.95 -6.19
C HIS A 660 -1.97 3.03 -6.02
N LEU A 661 -2.61 4.01 -6.66
CA LEU A 661 -4.05 4.21 -6.54
C LEU A 661 -4.82 3.15 -7.34
N THR A 662 -5.84 2.57 -6.72
CA THR A 662 -6.80 1.65 -7.34
C THR A 662 -8.22 2.17 -7.10
N ARG A 663 -9.17 1.67 -7.90
CA ARG A 663 -10.60 1.95 -7.73
C ARG A 663 -11.26 0.76 -7.06
N LEU A 664 -11.98 1.01 -5.98
CA LEU A 664 -12.87 0.00 -5.40
C LEU A 664 -14.10 -0.16 -6.29
N PRO A 665 -14.48 -1.41 -6.63
CA PRO A 665 -15.63 -1.65 -7.48
C PRO A 665 -16.91 -1.17 -6.80
N SER A 666 -17.80 -0.54 -7.57
CA SER A 666 -19.15 -0.24 -7.11
C SER A 666 -19.83 -1.57 -6.77
N ARG A 667 -20.16 -1.79 -5.49
CA ARG A 667 -20.87 -3.00 -5.04
C ARG A 667 -22.19 -3.08 -5.81
N THR A 668 -22.22 -3.91 -6.85
CA THR A 668 -23.45 -4.22 -7.55
C THR A 668 -24.24 -5.06 -6.56
N LEU A 669 -25.36 -4.53 -6.05
CA LEU A 669 -26.31 -5.31 -5.29
C LEU A 669 -26.96 -6.33 -6.23
N VAL A 670 -26.22 -7.39 -6.56
CA VAL A 670 -26.81 -8.62 -7.09
C VAL A 670 -27.43 -9.28 -5.88
N GLY A 671 -28.73 -9.04 -5.68
CA GLY A 671 -29.53 -9.81 -4.75
C GLY A 671 -29.34 -11.28 -5.09
N HIS A 672 -28.63 -12.00 -4.22
CA HIS A 672 -28.69 -13.45 -4.20
C HIS A 672 -30.10 -13.81 -3.76
N ALA A 673 -31.00 -13.98 -4.73
CA ALA A 673 -32.14 -14.86 -4.55
C ALA A 673 -31.53 -16.26 -4.36
N ALA A 674 -31.38 -16.67 -3.11
CA ALA A 674 -31.06 -18.04 -2.76
C ALA A 674 -32.15 -18.93 -3.37
N GLN A 675 -31.81 -19.65 -4.45
CA GLN A 675 -32.61 -20.76 -4.92
C GLN A 675 -32.56 -21.84 -3.84
N SER A 676 -33.66 -21.98 -3.11
CA SER A 676 -33.92 -23.12 -2.25
C SER A 676 -34.11 -24.36 -3.11
N THR A 677 -33.04 -25.15 -3.28
CA THR A 677 -33.17 -26.53 -3.73
C THR A 677 -33.72 -27.36 -2.57
N VAL A 678 -35.03 -27.58 -2.59
CA VAL A 678 -35.71 -28.59 -1.78
C VAL A 678 -35.41 -29.94 -2.40
N GLU A 679 -34.46 -30.69 -1.80
CA GLU A 679 -34.29 -32.11 -2.06
C GLU A 679 -35.47 -32.85 -1.42
N THR A 680 -36.39 -33.31 -2.26
CA THR A 680 -37.47 -34.22 -1.88
C THR A 680 -36.90 -35.64 -1.89
N ALA A 681 -36.68 -36.20 -0.70
CA ALA A 681 -36.44 -37.62 -0.55
C ALA A 681 -37.77 -38.39 -0.73
N GLU A 682 -37.92 -39.09 -1.84
CA GLU A 682 -38.90 -40.16 -2.00
C GLU A 682 -38.21 -41.52 -1.85
N LYS A 683 -38.65 -42.25 -0.82
CA LYS A 683 -38.68 -43.71 -0.58
C LYS A 683 -37.49 -44.60 -0.93
#